data_AF-A0A2D6FMJ5-F1
#
_entry.id   AF-A0A2D6FMJ5-F1
#
_cell.length_a   1.000
_cell.length_b   1.000
_cell.length_c   1.000
_cell.angle_alpha   90.00
_cell.angle_beta   90.00
_cell.angle_gamma   90.00
#
_symmetry.space_group_name_H-M   'P 1'
#
loop_
_entity.id
_entity.type
_entity.pdbx_description
1 polymer ?
#
loop_
_entity_poly.entity_id
_entity_poly.type
_entity_poly.pdbx_seq_one_letter_code
_entity_poly.pdbx_strand_id
1 'polypeptide(L)'
;MPKRISPKLISISFGVLILTVFLGFYIFAWTEPSQAPPGNNILAPLNVGPEGQAKEGGLILNTGGAATGLIIDQGNVGIGIMNPTAKLHIASSDSMISPFQITSSGSIFLSGWNYRREITISNAGSEITENHQVLVILNDTPALITSGKMKSNCEDIRFTNFNRTLLDYWIESGCNTPVTKIWVKIPSIPSGSSIFYIYYNNPSALSESDGDSTFEFFDDFTGTVIDTNKWIEIDPDNSISQNNNLILNDVSNSWTKVLISQQTFDRSNDKKIYVNLTIPTDTSGNNHFMVGWELDQISNPSYDQMVHGFYWDNYLLSTYEKGSHTGPNTQSYSANTDYEMKIELKSTGAKYYIKGGIYNSWTLVKETSTYSDSLMRIAFTQYSHQANIHHIFIQKYSSLELTTSVGEEEINTEGITITRLYIQPETGNIGIGTESPAQKLDVIGSINATQLCIDGDCKNTWSSVQDENYFGDGSDGDITVSGTLTLTRDMYYNNLTVPAGRVIKTNGFQIFVKGTLQNSGRIENVGNPGSGRTGGSGAKGVTVGIGSVGGTGANIGPTCFGGSGSNHSASGGEKGGIGGPGNGGSSISQIKSFTALHLTRLNSGGGGRGGNAGYTGNCLAPAGKGGGGGGGGGTIVIFTNTFINPGTIIVQGGNGGNASCHSNSYGSTWGNGGGGGGGGFIAIGTTGTPTIGTINVSGGTGGNACGSGSGGSTYEGGNGNYVIFYF
;
A
#
# COMPACT_ATOMS: atom_id res chain seq x y z
N MET A 1 -62.11 -115.69 3.10
CA MET A 1 -61.88 -114.83 4.29
C MET A 1 -62.31 -113.41 3.94
N PRO A 2 -63.25 -112.78 4.67
CA PRO A 2 -63.57 -111.39 4.43
C PRO A 2 -62.37 -110.53 4.86
N LYS A 3 -61.80 -109.76 3.94
CA LYS A 3 -60.73 -108.80 4.26
C LYS A 3 -61.32 -107.75 5.20
N ARG A 4 -61.05 -107.88 6.50
CA ARG A 4 -61.36 -106.85 7.49
C ARG A 4 -60.47 -105.65 7.17
N ILE A 5 -61.06 -104.58 6.63
CA ILE A 5 -60.38 -103.31 6.43
C ILE A 5 -59.96 -102.81 7.82
N SER A 6 -58.68 -102.47 7.99
CA SER A 6 -58.18 -102.07 9.29
C SER A 6 -58.82 -100.73 9.70
N PRO A 7 -59.22 -100.54 10.97
CA PRO A 7 -59.75 -99.26 11.47
C PRO A 7 -58.79 -98.09 11.21
N LYS A 8 -57.47 -98.36 11.17
CA LYS A 8 -56.44 -97.38 10.83
C LYS A 8 -56.54 -96.91 9.38
N LEU A 9 -56.87 -97.80 8.45
CA LEU A 9 -57.02 -97.45 7.03
C LEU A 9 -58.26 -96.56 6.81
N ILE A 10 -59.37 -96.86 7.49
CA ILE A 10 -60.59 -96.03 7.43
C ILE A 10 -60.34 -94.64 8.02
N SER A 11 -59.66 -94.57 9.18
CA SER A 11 -59.34 -93.29 9.82
C SER A 11 -58.39 -92.43 8.98
N ILE A 12 -57.42 -93.04 8.29
CA ILE A 12 -56.51 -92.32 7.39
C ILE A 12 -57.24 -91.85 6.14
N SER A 13 -58.08 -92.69 5.52
CA SER A 13 -58.84 -92.29 4.32
C SER A 13 -59.82 -91.15 4.64
N PHE A 14 -60.46 -91.17 5.80
CA PHE A 14 -61.35 -90.09 6.22
C PHE A 14 -60.57 -88.81 6.58
N GLY A 15 -59.41 -88.94 7.23
CA GLY A 15 -58.52 -87.81 7.52
C GLY A 15 -57.95 -87.14 6.27
N VAL A 16 -57.55 -87.92 5.26
CA VAL A 16 -57.08 -87.39 3.97
C VAL A 16 -58.22 -86.69 3.23
N LEU A 17 -59.43 -87.27 3.22
CA LEU A 17 -60.59 -86.65 2.56
C LEU A 17 -60.95 -85.30 3.20
N ILE A 18 -60.95 -85.23 4.54
CA ILE A 18 -61.17 -83.99 5.29
C ILE A 18 -60.08 -82.98 4.94
N LEU A 19 -58.81 -83.37 4.97
CA LEU A 19 -57.69 -82.48 4.65
C LEU A 19 -57.80 -81.93 3.22
N THR A 20 -58.16 -82.75 2.23
CA THR A 20 -58.29 -82.31 0.84
C THR A 20 -59.48 -81.38 0.63
N VAL A 21 -60.59 -81.60 1.33
CA VAL A 21 -61.75 -80.70 1.26
C VAL A 21 -61.43 -79.36 1.93
N PHE A 22 -60.76 -79.37 3.09
CA PHE A 22 -60.33 -78.14 3.76
C PHE A 22 -59.27 -77.37 2.95
N LEU A 23 -58.35 -78.04 2.28
CA LEU A 23 -57.36 -77.40 1.40
C LEU A 23 -58.03 -76.78 0.16
N GLY A 24 -59.04 -77.44 -0.40
CA GLY A 24 -59.84 -76.92 -1.51
C GLY A 24 -60.63 -75.65 -1.14
N PHE A 25 -61.20 -75.60 0.06
CA PHE A 25 -61.89 -74.39 0.57
C PHE A 25 -60.91 -73.24 0.88
N TYR A 26 -59.69 -73.53 1.33
CA TYR A 26 -58.66 -72.50 1.56
C TYR A 26 -58.18 -71.84 0.26
N ILE A 27 -58.14 -72.58 -0.85
CA ILE A 27 -57.72 -72.05 -2.16
C ILE A 27 -58.83 -71.21 -2.81
N PHE A 28 -60.10 -71.60 -2.67
CA PHE A 28 -61.22 -70.82 -3.24
C PHE A 28 -61.59 -69.56 -2.43
N ALA A 29 -61.20 -69.47 -1.15
CA ALA A 29 -61.40 -68.30 -0.31
C ALA A 29 -60.18 -67.34 -0.30
N TRP A 30 -59.09 -67.67 -0.99
CA TRP A 30 -57.94 -66.79 -1.11
C TRP A 30 -58.12 -65.84 -2.28
N THR A 31 -58.64 -64.65 -2.00
CA THR A 31 -58.45 -63.48 -2.86
C THR A 31 -57.10 -62.86 -2.55
N GLU A 32 -56.24 -62.71 -3.55
CA GLU A 32 -54.97 -62.00 -3.42
C GLU A 32 -55.22 -60.56 -2.89
N PRO A 33 -54.38 -60.05 -1.96
CA PRO A 33 -54.55 -58.69 -1.46
C PRO A 33 -54.39 -57.68 -2.60
N SER A 34 -55.43 -56.90 -2.89
CA SER A 34 -55.37 -55.83 -3.91
C SER A 34 -54.60 -54.59 -3.43
N GLN A 35 -54.06 -54.61 -2.21
CA GLN A 35 -53.27 -53.54 -1.62
C GLN A 35 -52.05 -54.09 -0.87
N ALA A 36 -50.87 -53.48 -1.07
CA ALA A 36 -49.64 -53.84 -0.38
C ALA A 36 -49.76 -53.63 1.15
N PRO A 37 -49.19 -54.51 2.01
CA PRO A 37 -49.37 -54.44 3.48
C PRO A 37 -48.45 -53.40 4.17
N PRO A 38 -48.86 -52.73 5.28
CA PRO A 38 -50.19 -52.32 5.69
C PRO A 38 -50.36 -50.78 5.61
N GLY A 39 -51.44 -50.33 4.96
CA GLY A 39 -52.02 -48.99 5.17
C GLY A 39 -51.58 -47.87 4.22
N ASN A 40 -50.93 -48.17 3.09
CA ASN A 40 -50.52 -47.14 2.13
C ASN A 40 -49.56 -46.08 2.75
N ASN A 41 -48.85 -46.44 3.84
CA ASN A 41 -48.08 -45.48 4.65
C ASN A 41 -46.60 -45.39 4.26
N ILE A 42 -46.21 -45.94 3.12
CA ILE A 42 -44.84 -45.79 2.61
C ILE A 42 -44.89 -45.70 1.08
N LEU A 43 -44.56 -44.51 0.57
CA LEU A 43 -44.31 -44.29 -0.86
C LEU A 43 -43.25 -45.28 -1.34
N ALA A 44 -43.40 -45.81 -2.56
CA ALA A 44 -42.44 -46.74 -3.15
C ALA A 44 -40.99 -46.21 -3.05
N PRO A 45 -39.98 -47.08 -2.86
CA PRO A 45 -38.58 -46.66 -2.86
C PRO A 45 -38.25 -45.90 -4.15
N LEU A 46 -37.55 -44.78 -4.02
CA LEU A 46 -36.94 -44.11 -5.17
C LEU A 46 -35.86 -45.05 -5.74
N ASN A 47 -35.81 -45.21 -7.06
CA ASN A 47 -34.89 -46.09 -7.76
C ASN A 47 -34.04 -45.28 -8.76
N VAL A 48 -33.07 -45.94 -9.41
CA VAL A 48 -32.12 -45.30 -10.33
C VAL A 48 -32.61 -45.31 -11.79
N GLY A 49 -33.92 -45.44 -12.00
CA GLY A 49 -34.53 -45.46 -13.33
C GLY A 49 -34.53 -44.08 -14.00
N PRO A 50 -34.70 -44.02 -15.34
CA PRO A 50 -34.75 -42.75 -16.07
C PRO A 50 -36.08 -42.01 -15.90
N GLU A 51 -37.10 -42.66 -15.34
CA GLU A 51 -38.40 -42.03 -15.04
C GLU A 51 -38.33 -41.26 -13.73
N GLY A 52 -38.89 -40.05 -13.67
CA GLY A 52 -38.78 -39.25 -12.47
C GLY A 52 -39.75 -39.66 -11.35
N GLN A 53 -39.31 -39.40 -10.13
CA GLN A 53 -39.88 -39.94 -8.92
C GLN A 53 -39.82 -38.88 -7.81
N ALA A 54 -40.88 -38.78 -7.00
CA ALA A 54 -40.97 -37.81 -5.91
C ALA A 54 -41.38 -38.45 -4.58
N LYS A 55 -40.88 -37.93 -3.46
CA LYS A 55 -41.41 -38.17 -2.11
C LYS A 55 -41.94 -36.87 -1.51
N GLU A 56 -43.03 -36.97 -0.73
CA GLU A 56 -43.71 -35.85 -0.05
C GLU A 56 -42.75 -34.98 0.81
N GLY A 57 -41.60 -35.52 1.24
CA GLY A 57 -40.54 -34.78 1.96
C GLY A 57 -39.60 -33.92 1.09
N GLY A 58 -39.94 -33.63 -0.18
CA GLY A 58 -39.18 -32.72 -1.04
C GLY A 58 -37.95 -33.32 -1.73
N LEU A 59 -37.80 -34.65 -1.69
CA LEU A 59 -36.77 -35.37 -2.44
C LEU A 59 -37.37 -35.87 -3.76
N ILE A 60 -36.93 -35.28 -4.87
CA ILE A 60 -37.38 -35.63 -6.22
C ILE A 60 -36.17 -35.95 -7.09
N LEU A 61 -36.22 -37.09 -7.76
CA LEU A 61 -35.22 -37.53 -8.74
C LEU A 61 -35.87 -37.42 -10.12
N ASN A 62 -35.21 -36.78 -11.08
CA ASN A 62 -35.57 -36.86 -12.51
C ASN A 62 -36.97 -36.35 -12.94
N THR A 63 -37.70 -35.55 -12.15
CA THR A 63 -38.95 -34.88 -12.58
C THR A 63 -39.04 -33.43 -12.07
N GLY A 64 -38.97 -32.45 -12.96
CA GLY A 64 -39.06 -31.02 -12.61
C GLY A 64 -40.48 -30.58 -12.21
N GLY A 65 -40.81 -30.63 -10.92
CA GLY A 65 -42.16 -30.27 -10.46
C GLY A 65 -42.37 -29.80 -9.01
N ALA A 66 -41.35 -29.78 -8.13
CA ALA A 66 -41.51 -29.16 -6.80
C ALA A 66 -40.93 -27.75 -6.74
N ALA A 67 -41.64 -26.85 -6.05
CA ALA A 67 -41.22 -25.48 -5.84
C ALA A 67 -40.01 -25.34 -4.90
N THR A 68 -39.79 -26.31 -3.99
CA THR A 68 -38.72 -26.29 -2.99
C THR A 68 -38.23 -27.73 -2.70
N GLY A 69 -37.10 -28.12 -3.30
CA GLY A 69 -36.47 -29.43 -3.09
C GLY A 69 -35.05 -29.51 -3.64
N LEU A 70 -34.31 -30.58 -3.30
CA LEU A 70 -33.03 -30.94 -3.93
C LEU A 70 -33.34 -31.61 -5.27
N ILE A 71 -33.05 -30.91 -6.37
CA ILE A 71 -33.29 -31.38 -7.74
C ILE A 71 -31.95 -31.77 -8.34
N ILE A 72 -31.85 -32.94 -8.97
CA ILE A 72 -30.74 -33.28 -9.86
C ILE A 72 -31.34 -33.43 -11.26
N ASP A 73 -31.27 -32.36 -12.05
CA ASP A 73 -31.75 -32.36 -13.45
C ASP A 73 -30.56 -32.28 -14.39
N GLN A 74 -30.46 -33.22 -15.34
CA GLN A 74 -29.40 -33.27 -16.36
C GLN A 74 -27.96 -33.14 -15.80
N GLY A 75 -27.73 -33.61 -14.56
CA GLY A 75 -26.43 -33.54 -13.88
C GLY A 75 -26.10 -32.18 -13.25
N ASN A 76 -27.11 -31.33 -13.04
CA ASN A 76 -27.04 -30.06 -12.33
C ASN A 76 -27.93 -30.10 -11.08
N VAL A 77 -27.49 -29.47 -9.99
CA VAL A 77 -28.22 -29.43 -8.71
C VAL A 77 -29.04 -28.13 -8.62
N GLY A 78 -30.36 -28.24 -8.52
CA GLY A 78 -31.28 -27.13 -8.28
C GLY A 78 -31.76 -27.10 -6.82
N ILE A 79 -31.74 -25.92 -6.17
CA ILE A 79 -32.36 -25.70 -4.84
C ILE A 79 -33.36 -24.55 -4.98
N GLY A 80 -34.65 -24.83 -4.87
CA GLY A 80 -35.72 -23.81 -5.02
C GLY A 80 -35.97 -23.32 -6.46
N ILE A 81 -35.36 -23.96 -7.47
CA ILE A 81 -35.52 -23.63 -8.90
C ILE A 81 -35.72 -24.90 -9.74
N MET A 82 -36.71 -24.89 -10.63
CA MET A 82 -37.14 -26.08 -11.37
C MET A 82 -36.33 -26.37 -12.64
N ASN A 83 -35.57 -25.39 -13.18
CA ASN A 83 -34.75 -25.54 -14.39
C ASN A 83 -33.32 -25.00 -14.12
N PRO A 84 -32.43 -25.79 -13.52
CA PRO A 84 -31.06 -25.34 -13.20
C PRO A 84 -30.21 -25.17 -14.47
N THR A 85 -29.81 -23.92 -14.81
CA THR A 85 -28.97 -23.61 -15.98
C THR A 85 -27.46 -23.75 -15.71
N ALA A 86 -27.07 -24.01 -14.46
CA ALA A 86 -25.69 -24.18 -14.01
C ALA A 86 -25.58 -25.42 -13.11
N LYS A 87 -24.34 -25.92 -12.92
CA LYS A 87 -24.03 -27.13 -12.12
C LYS A 87 -24.62 -27.10 -10.70
N LEU A 88 -24.73 -25.91 -10.12
CA LEU A 88 -25.50 -25.64 -8.91
C LEU A 88 -26.27 -24.33 -9.14
N HIS A 89 -27.61 -24.38 -9.10
CA HIS A 89 -28.49 -23.23 -9.28
C HIS A 89 -29.45 -23.14 -8.10
N ILE A 90 -29.39 -22.05 -7.33
CA ILE A 90 -30.19 -21.85 -6.14
C ILE A 90 -31.11 -20.65 -6.39
N ALA A 91 -32.43 -20.82 -6.29
CA ALA A 91 -33.37 -19.70 -6.24
C ALA A 91 -34.00 -19.61 -4.85
N SER A 92 -33.87 -18.44 -4.24
CA SER A 92 -34.45 -18.09 -2.94
C SER A 92 -35.16 -16.76 -3.07
N SER A 93 -36.30 -16.61 -2.40
CA SER A 93 -36.99 -15.32 -2.20
C SER A 93 -36.48 -14.56 -0.97
N ASP A 94 -35.64 -15.20 -0.16
CA ASP A 94 -35.01 -14.62 1.02
C ASP A 94 -33.60 -14.13 0.65
N SER A 95 -33.43 -12.82 0.63
CA SER A 95 -32.16 -12.14 0.34
C SER A 95 -31.31 -11.92 1.59
N MET A 96 -31.80 -12.29 2.77
CA MET A 96 -31.16 -11.97 4.07
C MET A 96 -30.31 -13.12 4.62
N ILE A 97 -30.37 -14.31 4.04
CA ILE A 97 -29.48 -15.43 4.36
C ILE A 97 -28.75 -15.85 3.09
N SER A 98 -27.48 -15.45 3.02
CA SER A 98 -26.48 -15.79 2.00
C SER A 98 -26.61 -17.27 1.54
N PRO A 99 -27.23 -17.58 0.39
CA PRO A 99 -27.57 -18.97 0.07
C PRO A 99 -26.38 -19.76 -0.47
N PHE A 100 -25.19 -19.14 -0.56
CA PHE A 100 -23.98 -19.82 -1.00
C PHE A 100 -22.78 -19.44 -0.14
N GLN A 101 -22.57 -20.21 0.91
CA GLN A 101 -21.30 -20.23 1.64
C GLN A 101 -20.56 -21.52 1.27
N ILE A 102 -19.46 -21.39 0.53
CA ILE A 102 -18.40 -22.41 0.59
C ILE A 102 -17.50 -22.00 1.76
N THR A 103 -17.74 -22.58 2.92
CA THR A 103 -16.80 -22.48 4.03
C THR A 103 -15.76 -23.57 3.87
N SER A 104 -14.53 -23.21 3.50
CA SER A 104 -13.38 -24.05 3.86
C SER A 104 -13.13 -23.83 5.35
N SER A 105 -13.80 -24.60 6.22
CA SER A 105 -13.54 -24.57 7.65
C SER A 105 -12.23 -25.30 7.94
N GLY A 106 -11.11 -24.63 7.70
CA GLY A 106 -9.79 -25.12 8.04
C GLY A 106 -8.70 -24.28 7.41
N SER A 107 -7.79 -23.79 8.26
CA SER A 107 -6.54 -23.17 7.84
C SER A 107 -5.82 -24.04 6.83
N ILE A 108 -5.34 -23.41 5.77
CA ILE A 108 -4.28 -24.02 4.97
C ILE A 108 -2.90 -23.78 5.61
N PHE A 109 -2.80 -22.97 6.67
CA PHE A 109 -1.59 -22.67 7.43
C PHE A 109 -1.45 -23.57 8.67
N LEU A 110 -0.23 -23.63 9.22
CA LEU A 110 -0.04 -24.09 10.59
C LEU A 110 -0.70 -23.12 11.57
N SER A 111 -1.33 -23.65 12.63
CA SER A 111 -1.98 -22.82 13.64
C SER A 111 -0.98 -21.87 14.33
N GLY A 112 -1.34 -20.58 14.42
CA GLY A 112 -0.50 -19.55 15.03
C GLY A 112 0.62 -18.98 14.14
N TRP A 113 0.70 -19.39 12.87
CA TRP A 113 1.68 -18.88 11.91
C TRP A 113 1.03 -17.90 10.94
N ASN A 114 1.62 -16.71 10.80
CA ASN A 114 1.04 -15.63 10.01
C ASN A 114 1.57 -15.54 8.58
N TYR A 115 2.75 -16.09 8.32
CA TYR A 115 3.34 -16.07 6.98
C TYR A 115 3.93 -17.42 6.62
N ARG A 116 3.91 -17.72 5.32
CA ARG A 116 4.66 -18.84 4.76
C ARG A 116 5.19 -18.48 3.37
N ARG A 117 6.18 -19.22 2.90
CA ARG A 117 6.65 -19.18 1.51
C ARG A 117 6.73 -20.58 0.98
N GLU A 118 6.40 -20.74 -0.30
CA GLU A 118 6.63 -21.98 -1.02
C GLU A 118 8.14 -22.19 -1.22
N ILE A 119 8.62 -23.41 -1.03
CA ILE A 119 9.95 -23.84 -1.43
C ILE A 119 9.80 -24.93 -2.49
N THR A 120 10.38 -24.69 -3.66
CA THR A 120 10.41 -25.66 -4.75
C THR A 120 11.76 -26.37 -4.78
N ILE A 121 11.76 -27.70 -4.81
CA ILE A 121 12.96 -28.52 -5.07
C ILE A 121 12.89 -29.03 -6.49
N SER A 122 13.95 -28.82 -7.26
CA SER A 122 14.13 -29.44 -8.58
C SER A 122 15.07 -30.65 -8.47
N ASN A 123 14.57 -31.81 -8.87
CA ASN A 123 15.29 -33.07 -8.95
C ASN A 123 15.30 -33.57 -10.40
N ALA A 124 16.43 -33.40 -11.08
CA ALA A 124 16.62 -33.89 -12.45
C ALA A 124 16.89 -35.41 -12.53
N GLY A 125 17.05 -36.09 -11.39
CA GLY A 125 17.35 -37.50 -11.28
C GLY A 125 16.12 -38.38 -11.09
N SER A 126 16.37 -39.62 -10.66
CA SER A 126 15.32 -40.52 -10.18
C SER A 126 14.76 -40.05 -8.84
N GLU A 127 13.60 -40.60 -8.47
CA GLU A 127 13.05 -40.40 -7.12
C GLU A 127 14.06 -40.79 -6.03
N ILE A 128 14.11 -39.98 -4.99
CA ILE A 128 14.87 -40.23 -3.76
C ILE A 128 13.85 -40.59 -2.69
N THR A 129 13.87 -41.82 -2.19
CA THR A 129 12.83 -42.36 -1.28
C THR A 129 13.19 -42.27 0.20
N GLU A 130 14.36 -41.72 0.55
CA GLU A 130 14.85 -41.73 1.94
C GLU A 130 15.47 -40.39 2.37
N ASN A 131 14.88 -39.75 3.38
CA ASN A 131 15.44 -38.74 4.30
C ASN A 131 16.68 -37.99 3.79
N HIS A 132 16.53 -37.20 2.74
CA HIS A 132 17.62 -36.49 2.08
C HIS A 132 17.67 -35.02 2.52
N GLN A 133 18.86 -34.50 2.83
CA GLN A 133 19.03 -33.13 3.29
C GLN A 133 19.22 -32.17 2.12
N VAL A 134 18.45 -31.09 2.08
CA VAL A 134 18.49 -30.08 1.03
C VAL A 134 18.79 -28.71 1.63
N LEU A 135 19.69 -27.96 1.00
CA LEU A 135 20.03 -26.60 1.41
C LEU A 135 19.01 -25.61 0.87
N VAL A 136 18.37 -24.85 1.76
CA VAL A 136 17.50 -23.71 1.48
C VAL A 136 18.25 -22.43 1.81
N ILE A 137 18.15 -21.43 0.92
CA ILE A 137 18.78 -20.12 1.11
C ILE A 137 17.71 -19.04 1.23
N LEU A 138 17.68 -18.34 2.36
CA LEU A 138 16.89 -17.13 2.57
C LEU A 138 17.79 -15.90 2.47
N ASN A 139 17.47 -14.95 1.59
CA ASN A 139 18.30 -13.76 1.35
C ASN A 139 17.76 -12.48 2.01
N ASP A 140 16.76 -12.61 2.89
CA ASP A 140 15.92 -11.52 3.36
C ASP A 140 15.57 -11.58 4.86
N THR A 141 16.18 -12.50 5.64
CA THR A 141 15.91 -12.59 7.08
C THR A 141 16.14 -11.26 7.83
N PRO A 142 17.14 -10.40 7.51
CA PRO A 142 17.27 -9.09 8.17
C PRO A 142 16.09 -8.15 7.91
N ALA A 143 15.53 -8.19 6.69
CA ALA A 143 14.37 -7.37 6.32
C ALA A 143 13.09 -7.88 6.98
N LEU A 144 12.92 -9.20 7.07
CA LEU A 144 11.80 -9.83 7.78
C LEU A 144 11.83 -9.50 9.28
N ILE A 145 13.01 -9.52 9.90
CA ILE A 145 13.18 -9.15 11.31
C ILE A 145 12.88 -7.66 11.53
N THR A 146 13.44 -6.79 10.68
CA THR A 146 13.23 -5.34 10.79
C THR A 146 11.75 -4.95 10.61
N SER A 147 11.01 -5.71 9.80
CA SER A 147 9.56 -5.52 9.60
C SER A 147 8.69 -6.20 10.67
N GLY A 148 9.28 -6.83 11.69
CA GLY A 148 8.56 -7.51 12.75
C GLY A 148 7.90 -8.83 12.33
N LYS A 149 8.28 -9.37 11.16
CA LYS A 149 7.76 -10.64 10.61
C LYS A 149 8.53 -11.86 11.07
N MET A 150 9.71 -11.71 11.66
CA MET A 150 10.51 -12.84 12.14
C MET A 150 11.23 -12.45 13.44
N LYS A 151 11.47 -13.40 14.34
CA LYS A 151 12.22 -13.17 15.57
C LYS A 151 13.70 -13.03 15.25
N SER A 152 14.43 -12.26 16.07
CA SER A 152 15.84 -11.91 15.81
C SER A 152 16.80 -13.11 15.76
N ASN A 153 16.39 -14.24 16.32
CA ASN A 153 17.14 -15.49 16.34
C ASN A 153 16.51 -16.59 15.44
N CYS A 154 15.49 -16.26 14.64
CA CYS A 154 14.82 -17.19 13.72
C CYS A 154 14.18 -18.40 14.42
N GLU A 155 13.90 -18.31 15.73
CA GLU A 155 13.31 -19.42 16.48
C GLU A 155 11.86 -19.72 16.06
N ASP A 156 11.22 -18.75 15.41
CA ASP A 156 9.95 -18.88 14.72
C ASP A 156 10.11 -19.22 13.24
N ILE A 157 10.90 -20.24 12.90
CA ILE A 157 10.91 -20.87 11.58
C ILE A 157 10.35 -22.29 11.70
N ARG A 158 9.49 -22.72 10.77
CA ARG A 158 9.13 -24.14 10.60
C ARG A 158 9.11 -24.53 9.15
N PHE A 159 9.49 -25.76 8.87
CA PHE A 159 9.33 -26.36 7.55
C PHE A 159 8.24 -27.42 7.57
N THR A 160 7.40 -27.45 6.53
CA THR A 160 6.43 -28.52 6.35
C THR A 160 6.39 -29.05 4.93
N ASN A 161 6.05 -30.33 4.76
CA ASN A 161 5.59 -30.82 3.47
C ASN A 161 4.21 -30.20 3.08
N PHE A 162 3.68 -30.58 1.91
CA PHE A 162 2.36 -30.15 1.43
C PHE A 162 1.20 -30.53 2.39
N ASN A 163 1.36 -31.63 3.14
CA ASN A 163 0.36 -32.11 4.10
C ASN A 163 0.51 -31.49 5.51
N ARG A 164 1.35 -30.46 5.67
CA ARG A 164 1.64 -29.78 6.95
C ARG A 164 2.33 -30.67 8.00
N THR A 165 2.98 -31.75 7.58
CA THR A 165 3.88 -32.50 8.47
C THR A 165 5.17 -31.71 8.67
N LEU A 166 5.57 -31.50 9.92
CA LEU A 166 6.83 -30.82 10.26
C LEU A 166 8.03 -31.60 9.70
N LEU A 167 9.06 -30.87 9.29
CA LEU A 167 10.31 -31.40 8.76
C LEU A 167 11.46 -30.94 9.65
N ASP A 168 12.38 -31.86 9.95
CA ASP A 168 13.61 -31.56 10.69
C ASP A 168 14.49 -30.60 9.87
N TYR A 169 15.11 -29.63 10.53
CA TYR A 169 15.95 -28.65 9.88
C TYR A 169 17.06 -28.15 10.80
N TRP A 170 18.11 -27.59 10.22
CA TRP A 170 19.21 -26.95 10.94
C TRP A 170 19.64 -25.65 10.27
N ILE A 171 19.72 -24.57 11.05
CA ILE A 171 20.16 -23.24 10.61
C ILE A 171 21.69 -23.17 10.72
N GLU A 172 22.39 -23.28 9.59
CA GLU A 172 23.86 -23.34 9.53
C GLU A 172 24.51 -21.99 9.83
N SER A 173 24.06 -20.93 9.15
CA SER A 173 24.75 -19.63 9.17
C SER A 173 24.33 -18.71 10.32
N GLY A 174 23.49 -19.20 11.24
CA GLY A 174 22.76 -18.37 12.18
C GLY A 174 21.65 -17.53 11.52
N CYS A 175 21.02 -16.65 12.30
CA CYS A 175 19.92 -15.77 11.89
C CYS A 175 20.38 -14.34 11.60
N ASN A 176 19.53 -13.53 10.96
CA ASN A 176 19.78 -12.11 10.67
C ASN A 176 21.03 -11.88 9.80
N THR A 177 21.23 -12.76 8.81
CA THR A 177 22.34 -12.68 7.87
C THR A 177 21.83 -12.32 6.47
N PRO A 178 22.63 -11.65 5.61
CA PRO A 178 22.24 -11.41 4.22
C PRO A 178 21.94 -12.69 3.42
N VAL A 179 22.51 -13.81 3.85
CA VAL A 179 22.31 -15.15 3.30
C VAL A 179 22.18 -16.11 4.48
N THR A 180 20.96 -16.48 4.82
CA THR A 180 20.66 -17.48 5.85
C THR A 180 20.56 -18.86 5.21
N LYS A 181 21.53 -19.72 5.51
CA LYS A 181 21.61 -21.11 5.05
C LYS A 181 20.88 -22.03 6.01
N ILE A 182 19.95 -22.83 5.51
CA ILE A 182 19.17 -23.76 6.31
C ILE A 182 19.12 -25.11 5.61
N TRP A 183 19.56 -26.17 6.29
CA TRP A 183 19.42 -27.53 5.80
C TRP A 183 18.09 -28.10 6.26
N VAL A 184 17.34 -28.73 5.36
CA VAL A 184 16.04 -29.32 5.65
C VAL A 184 16.04 -30.78 5.24
N LYS A 185 15.63 -31.67 6.14
CA LYS A 185 15.53 -33.11 5.89
C LYS A 185 14.20 -33.44 5.24
N ILE A 186 14.25 -33.91 4.00
CA ILE A 186 13.08 -34.24 3.18
C ILE A 186 12.91 -35.76 3.11
N PRO A 187 11.77 -36.32 3.57
CA PRO A 187 11.57 -37.78 3.60
C PRO A 187 11.66 -38.46 2.23
N SER A 188 11.10 -37.83 1.20
CA SER A 188 11.13 -38.32 -0.18
C SER A 188 11.05 -37.16 -1.17
N ILE A 189 11.84 -37.23 -2.24
CA ILE A 189 11.91 -36.21 -3.30
C ILE A 189 11.61 -36.89 -4.64
N PRO A 190 10.43 -36.65 -5.25
CA PRO A 190 10.10 -37.23 -6.55
C PRO A 190 11.03 -36.71 -7.65
N SER A 191 11.06 -37.40 -8.79
CA SER A 191 11.66 -36.86 -10.01
C SER A 191 10.86 -35.64 -10.50
N GLY A 192 11.55 -34.62 -11.00
CA GLY A 192 10.93 -33.36 -11.43
C GLY A 192 10.89 -32.33 -10.30
N SER A 193 9.71 -31.79 -10.00
CA SER A 193 9.53 -30.71 -9.02
C SER A 193 8.73 -31.18 -7.81
N SER A 194 9.13 -30.75 -6.62
CA SER A 194 8.37 -30.95 -5.38
C SER A 194 8.30 -29.68 -4.55
N ILE A 195 7.23 -29.55 -3.78
CA ILE A 195 6.91 -28.35 -3.01
C ILE A 195 6.85 -28.68 -1.52
N PHE A 196 7.46 -27.80 -0.73
CA PHE A 196 7.30 -27.72 0.72
C PHE A 196 7.18 -26.25 1.12
N TYR A 197 7.00 -25.98 2.41
CA TYR A 197 6.74 -24.63 2.89
C TYR A 197 7.67 -24.28 4.04
N ILE A 198 8.12 -23.03 4.07
CA ILE A 198 8.68 -22.40 5.26
C ILE A 198 7.61 -21.50 5.88
N TYR A 199 7.39 -21.57 7.18
CA TYR A 199 6.52 -20.71 7.97
C TYR A 199 7.35 -19.81 8.87
N TYR A 200 6.87 -18.58 9.11
CA TYR A 200 7.44 -17.64 10.08
C TYR A 200 6.38 -16.74 10.73
N ASN A 201 6.79 -15.97 11.73
CA ASN A 201 5.95 -15.07 12.54
C ASN A 201 4.99 -15.79 13.49
N ASN A 202 5.51 -16.72 14.28
CA ASN A 202 4.81 -17.23 15.44
C ASN A 202 5.52 -16.74 16.71
N PRO A 203 4.99 -15.71 17.40
CA PRO A 203 5.65 -15.13 18.58
C PRO A 203 5.91 -16.13 19.72
N SER A 204 5.05 -17.16 19.82
CA SER A 204 5.14 -18.20 20.84
C SER A 204 6.07 -19.36 20.49
N ALA A 205 6.57 -19.41 19.25
CA ALA A 205 7.47 -20.49 18.83
C ALA A 205 8.84 -20.37 19.50
N LEU A 206 9.37 -21.54 19.89
CA LEU A 206 10.75 -21.77 20.29
C LEU A 206 11.52 -22.41 19.14
N SER A 207 12.85 -22.39 19.17
CA SER A 207 13.67 -22.96 18.11
C SER A 207 13.50 -24.49 18.07
N GLU A 208 13.27 -25.03 16.88
CA GLU A 208 13.33 -26.46 16.58
C GLU A 208 14.50 -26.80 15.63
N SER A 209 15.44 -25.86 15.44
CA SER A 209 16.64 -26.10 14.66
C SER A 209 17.54 -27.11 15.38
N ASP A 210 17.80 -28.26 14.75
CA ASP A 210 18.57 -29.35 15.34
C ASP A 210 19.31 -30.14 14.25
N GLY A 211 20.64 -30.15 14.33
CA GLY A 211 21.50 -30.85 13.38
C GLY A 211 21.47 -32.38 13.55
N ASP A 212 21.30 -32.87 14.78
CA ASP A 212 21.29 -34.31 15.08
C ASP A 212 20.07 -35.01 14.48
N SER A 213 18.90 -34.36 14.49
CA SER A 213 17.71 -34.86 13.78
C SER A 213 17.79 -34.66 12.26
N THR A 214 18.54 -33.67 11.79
CA THR A 214 18.60 -33.30 10.36
C THR A 214 19.52 -34.21 9.54
N PHE A 215 20.71 -34.55 10.03
CA PHE A 215 21.76 -35.24 9.24
C PHE A 215 21.93 -36.73 9.62
N GLU A 216 22.73 -37.46 8.81
CA GLU A 216 23.10 -38.86 9.15
C GLU A 216 24.09 -38.93 10.32
N PHE A 217 24.92 -37.90 10.43
CA PHE A 217 25.79 -37.61 11.55
C PHE A 217 25.96 -36.09 11.64
N PHE A 218 26.00 -35.55 12.84
CA PHE A 218 26.18 -34.12 13.08
C PHE A 218 26.93 -33.89 14.39
N ASP A 219 27.83 -32.90 14.38
CA ASP A 219 28.34 -32.28 15.59
C ASP A 219 28.71 -30.83 15.33
N ASP A 220 28.22 -29.91 16.16
CA ASP A 220 28.61 -28.49 16.18
C ASP A 220 29.53 -28.14 17.34
N PHE A 221 29.93 -29.15 18.13
CA PHE A 221 30.86 -29.02 19.25
C PHE A 221 30.45 -27.93 20.25
N THR A 222 29.14 -27.69 20.39
CA THR A 222 28.60 -26.75 21.39
C THR A 222 28.89 -27.23 22.82
N GLY A 223 29.22 -26.31 23.73
CA GLY A 223 29.62 -26.64 25.10
C GLY A 223 31.13 -26.78 25.30
N THR A 224 31.56 -27.46 26.37
CA THR A 224 32.97 -27.44 26.83
C THR A 224 33.60 -28.83 26.97
N VAL A 225 32.92 -29.89 26.56
CA VAL A 225 33.36 -31.28 26.74
C VAL A 225 32.99 -32.10 25.52
N ILE A 226 33.94 -32.90 25.02
CA ILE A 226 33.76 -33.84 23.92
C ILE A 226 32.64 -34.85 24.26
N ASP A 227 31.66 -34.98 23.36
CA ASP A 227 30.58 -35.95 23.51
C ASP A 227 31.10 -37.37 23.24
N THR A 228 31.38 -38.10 24.32
CA THR A 228 31.85 -39.50 24.27
C THR A 228 30.86 -40.51 23.67
N ASN A 229 29.59 -40.12 23.47
CA ASN A 229 28.62 -40.94 22.74
C ASN A 229 28.83 -40.84 21.22
N LYS A 230 29.38 -39.72 20.74
CA LYS A 230 29.69 -39.48 19.33
C LYS A 230 31.14 -39.78 19.00
N TRP A 231 32.06 -39.56 19.94
CA TRP A 231 33.49 -39.61 19.69
C TRP A 231 34.28 -40.47 20.67
N ILE A 232 35.34 -41.07 20.15
CA ILE A 232 36.43 -41.71 20.88
C ILE A 232 37.65 -40.81 20.71
N GLU A 233 38.17 -40.34 21.84
CA GLU A 233 39.33 -39.47 21.90
C GLU A 233 40.57 -40.28 22.29
N ILE A 234 41.61 -40.21 21.45
CA ILE A 234 42.94 -40.68 21.79
C ILE A 234 43.83 -39.45 21.75
N ASP A 235 44.16 -38.93 22.92
CA ASP A 235 44.92 -37.70 23.04
C ASP A 235 45.85 -37.74 24.28
N PRO A 236 47.08 -38.26 24.13
CA PRO A 236 47.98 -38.45 25.27
C PRO A 236 48.55 -37.14 25.83
N ASP A 237 48.38 -36.01 25.15
CA ASP A 237 48.97 -34.73 25.53
C ASP A 237 48.02 -33.53 25.58
N ASN A 238 46.70 -33.79 25.54
CA ASN A 238 45.64 -32.77 25.61
C ASN A 238 45.74 -31.74 24.46
N SER A 239 46.07 -32.21 23.25
CA SER A 239 46.04 -31.40 22.04
C SER A 239 44.61 -31.11 21.56
N ILE A 240 43.66 -31.99 21.82
CA ILE A 240 42.28 -31.89 21.41
C ILE A 240 41.46 -31.38 22.59
N SER A 241 40.60 -30.39 22.35
CA SER A 241 39.71 -29.84 23.38
C SER A 241 38.45 -29.27 22.76
N GLN A 242 37.46 -28.93 23.59
CA GLN A 242 36.21 -28.33 23.13
C GLN A 242 35.87 -27.05 23.90
N ASN A 243 35.48 -26.01 23.18
CA ASN A 243 34.91 -24.79 23.74
C ASN A 243 34.04 -24.07 22.69
N ASN A 244 32.79 -24.53 22.56
CA ASN A 244 31.83 -24.18 21.52
C ASN A 244 32.32 -24.41 20.07
N ASN A 245 33.45 -25.10 19.95
CA ASN A 245 34.12 -25.56 18.73
C ASN A 245 35.03 -26.72 19.16
N LEU A 246 35.35 -27.63 18.24
CA LEU A 246 36.46 -28.56 18.43
C LEU A 246 37.77 -27.81 18.13
N ILE A 247 38.69 -27.85 19.08
CA ILE A 247 39.95 -27.11 19.04
C ILE A 247 41.09 -28.13 18.97
N LEU A 248 41.83 -28.07 17.87
CA LEU A 248 43.12 -28.74 17.72
C LEU A 248 44.22 -27.77 18.16
N ASN A 249 45.03 -28.14 19.14
CA ASN A 249 46.11 -27.34 19.69
C ASN A 249 47.45 -27.91 19.25
N ASP A 250 48.38 -27.05 18.84
CA ASP A 250 49.75 -27.44 18.58
C ASP A 250 50.53 -27.62 19.91
N VAL A 251 50.67 -28.88 20.36
CA VAL A 251 51.34 -29.24 21.63
C VAL A 251 52.61 -30.07 21.39
N SER A 252 52.57 -31.06 20.50
CA SER A 252 53.70 -31.94 20.20
C SER A 252 53.68 -32.41 18.76
N ASN A 253 54.84 -32.74 18.19
CA ASN A 253 55.00 -33.17 16.80
C ASN A 253 54.88 -34.69 16.66
N SER A 254 53.66 -35.24 16.76
CA SER A 254 53.45 -36.69 16.62
C SER A 254 52.03 -37.05 16.18
N TRP A 255 51.90 -38.05 15.30
CA TRP A 255 50.61 -38.62 14.88
C TRP A 255 50.08 -39.60 15.93
N THR A 256 49.85 -39.06 17.13
CA THR A 256 49.36 -39.82 18.28
C THR A 256 48.05 -39.26 18.81
N LYS A 257 47.47 -38.24 18.15
CA LYS A 257 46.18 -37.65 18.54
C LYS A 257 45.14 -37.84 17.46
N VAL A 258 43.98 -38.37 17.84
CA VAL A 258 42.84 -38.54 16.93
C VAL A 258 41.52 -38.46 17.69
N LEU A 259 40.52 -37.86 17.05
CA LEU A 259 39.12 -37.93 17.44
C LEU A 259 38.37 -38.78 16.41
N ILE A 260 37.90 -39.96 16.80
CA ILE A 260 37.27 -40.94 15.91
C ILE A 260 35.78 -41.06 16.25
N SER A 261 34.91 -41.02 15.26
CA SER A 261 33.48 -41.26 15.48
C SER A 261 33.20 -42.66 16.06
N GLN A 262 32.22 -42.75 16.97
CA GLN A 262 31.66 -44.00 17.50
C GLN A 262 30.81 -44.72 16.44
N GLN A 263 30.14 -43.96 15.57
CA GLN A 263 29.35 -44.48 14.47
C GLN A 263 30.23 -44.95 13.31
N THR A 264 29.83 -46.04 12.65
CA THR A 264 30.40 -46.49 11.38
C THR A 264 29.48 -46.13 10.22
N PHE A 265 30.07 -46.00 9.04
CA PHE A 265 29.37 -45.60 7.82
C PHE A 265 29.69 -46.56 6.68
N ASP A 266 28.65 -47.08 6.06
CA ASP A 266 28.78 -47.83 4.82
C ASP A 266 29.16 -46.91 3.66
N ARG A 267 30.04 -47.39 2.79
CA ARG A 267 30.40 -46.68 1.56
C ARG A 267 29.18 -46.57 0.65
N SER A 268 28.89 -45.36 0.21
CA SER A 268 27.94 -45.08 -0.86
C SER A 268 28.52 -44.01 -1.78
N ASN A 269 28.24 -44.14 -3.08
CA ASN A 269 28.53 -43.05 -4.02
C ASN A 269 27.83 -41.77 -3.54
N ASP A 270 28.53 -40.66 -3.71
CA ASP A 270 28.07 -39.29 -3.43
C ASP A 270 27.74 -39.02 -1.95
N LYS A 271 28.09 -39.93 -1.03
CA LYS A 271 28.09 -39.66 0.42
C LYS A 271 29.21 -38.66 0.73
N LYS A 272 28.86 -37.58 1.42
CA LYS A 272 29.72 -36.41 1.63
C LYS A 272 29.91 -36.14 3.12
N ILE A 273 31.15 -35.94 3.54
CA ILE A 273 31.47 -35.25 4.80
C ILE A 273 31.59 -33.77 4.47
N TYR A 274 30.93 -32.92 5.25
CA TYR A 274 31.12 -31.47 5.26
C TYR A 274 31.77 -31.04 6.57
N VAL A 275 32.75 -30.15 6.49
CA VAL A 275 33.42 -29.56 7.66
C VAL A 275 33.55 -28.07 7.47
N ASN A 276 33.16 -27.31 8.48
CA ASN A 276 33.38 -25.87 8.56
C ASN A 276 34.40 -25.57 9.66
N LEU A 277 35.40 -24.76 9.35
CA LEU A 277 36.52 -24.52 10.24
C LEU A 277 37.21 -23.18 9.97
N THR A 278 37.79 -22.59 11.00
CA THR A 278 38.78 -21.51 10.89
C THR A 278 40.16 -22.09 11.17
N ILE A 279 41.14 -21.74 10.33
CA ILE A 279 42.55 -22.04 10.59
C ILE A 279 43.24 -20.81 11.20
N PRO A 280 43.70 -20.83 12.47
CA PRO A 280 44.58 -19.81 13.03
C PRO A 280 45.93 -19.72 12.31
N THR A 281 46.79 -18.80 12.77
CA THR A 281 48.17 -18.72 12.28
C THR A 281 48.96 -19.97 12.68
N ASP A 282 49.54 -20.65 11.70
CA ASP A 282 50.48 -21.76 11.93
C ASP A 282 51.62 -21.32 12.86
N THR A 283 52.05 -22.22 13.74
CA THR A 283 53.19 -22.01 14.64
C THR A 283 54.50 -22.29 13.91
N SER A 284 55.64 -21.95 14.53
CA SER A 284 56.95 -22.27 13.96
C SER A 284 57.21 -23.77 14.00
N GLY A 285 57.30 -24.39 12.82
CA GLY A 285 57.58 -25.82 12.69
C GLY A 285 56.68 -26.49 11.67
N ASN A 286 56.38 -27.76 11.91
CA ASN A 286 55.43 -28.52 11.13
C ASN A 286 54.02 -28.24 11.65
N ASN A 287 53.07 -28.04 10.76
CA ASN A 287 51.66 -27.81 11.06
C ASN A 287 50.89 -28.76 10.14
N HIS A 288 50.49 -29.91 10.71
CA HIS A 288 49.78 -30.96 9.99
C HIS A 288 48.56 -31.47 10.75
N PHE A 289 47.41 -31.53 10.08
CA PHE A 289 46.26 -32.32 10.50
C PHE A 289 45.48 -32.83 9.29
N MET A 290 44.69 -33.88 9.52
CA MET A 290 43.80 -34.41 8.51
C MET A 290 42.41 -34.64 9.09
N VAL A 291 41.41 -34.43 8.24
CA VAL A 291 40.04 -34.86 8.51
C VAL A 291 39.55 -35.70 7.34
N GLY A 292 38.78 -36.74 7.63
CA GLY A 292 38.13 -37.50 6.58
C GLY A 292 37.69 -38.88 7.02
N TRP A 293 37.73 -39.82 6.07
CA TRP A 293 37.32 -41.20 6.27
C TRP A 293 38.51 -42.04 6.72
N GLU A 294 38.34 -42.73 7.83
CA GLU A 294 39.32 -43.62 8.44
C GLU A 294 38.82 -45.08 8.42
N LEU A 295 39.75 -46.02 8.57
CA LEU A 295 39.46 -47.43 8.80
C LEU A 295 38.48 -47.63 9.97
N ASP A 296 37.69 -48.69 9.92
CA ASP A 296 36.86 -49.11 11.07
C ASP A 296 37.74 -49.66 12.20
N GLN A 297 38.27 -48.74 13.00
CA GLN A 297 39.17 -48.99 14.11
C GLN A 297 39.01 -47.85 15.15
N ILE A 298 39.42 -48.09 16.40
CA ILE A 298 39.17 -47.16 17.51
C ILE A 298 40.36 -46.97 18.47
N SER A 299 41.55 -47.43 18.10
CA SER A 299 42.69 -47.54 19.05
C SER A 299 44.04 -47.09 18.49
N ASN A 300 44.17 -46.94 17.18
CA ASN A 300 45.41 -46.56 16.51
C ASN A 300 45.31 -45.11 16.03
N PRO A 301 45.99 -44.15 16.68
CA PRO A 301 45.92 -42.73 16.30
C PRO A 301 46.75 -42.36 15.06
N SER A 302 47.44 -43.33 14.45
CA SER A 302 48.38 -43.10 13.37
C SER A 302 47.69 -42.63 12.08
N TYR A 303 48.38 -41.73 11.37
CA TYR A 303 47.95 -41.16 10.10
C TYR A 303 47.70 -42.18 8.98
N ASP A 304 48.32 -43.37 9.06
CA ASP A 304 48.17 -44.44 8.07
C ASP A 304 46.79 -45.11 8.10
N GLN A 305 45.96 -44.80 9.10
CA GLN A 305 44.58 -45.28 9.19
C GLN A 305 43.62 -44.54 8.25
N MET A 306 43.98 -43.34 7.76
CA MET A 306 43.14 -42.55 6.86
C MET A 306 42.95 -43.26 5.52
N VAL A 307 41.71 -43.63 5.20
CA VAL A 307 41.31 -44.16 3.89
C VAL A 307 41.26 -43.01 2.88
N HIS A 308 40.61 -41.91 3.25
CA HIS A 308 40.47 -40.70 2.46
C HIS A 308 40.59 -39.46 3.37
N GLY A 309 41.81 -38.93 3.52
CA GLY A 309 42.10 -37.77 4.36
C GLY A 309 42.31 -36.50 3.54
N PHE A 310 41.60 -35.42 3.90
CA PHE A 310 41.91 -34.08 3.42
C PHE A 310 43.03 -33.52 4.30
N TYR A 311 44.17 -33.25 3.69
CA TYR A 311 45.40 -32.93 4.40
C TYR A 311 45.74 -31.45 4.36
N TRP A 312 45.84 -30.84 5.55
CA TRP A 312 46.27 -29.46 5.76
C TRP A 312 47.74 -29.48 6.18
N ASP A 313 48.59 -28.91 5.34
CA ASP A 313 50.05 -29.10 5.35
C ASP A 313 50.77 -27.76 5.19
N ASN A 314 51.08 -27.07 6.30
CA ASN A 314 51.89 -25.83 6.32
C ASN A 314 51.48 -24.79 5.25
N TYR A 315 50.25 -24.26 5.34
CA TYR A 315 49.62 -23.36 4.36
C TYR A 315 49.31 -23.96 2.98
N LEU A 316 49.55 -25.25 2.78
CA LEU A 316 49.18 -25.95 1.56
C LEU A 316 48.12 -27.02 1.85
N LEU A 317 47.26 -27.25 0.87
CA LEU A 317 46.26 -28.29 0.86
C LEU A 317 46.79 -29.46 0.06
N SER A 318 46.57 -30.67 0.57
CA SER A 318 46.85 -31.92 -0.09
C SER A 318 45.83 -32.99 0.30
N THR A 319 46.08 -34.24 -0.10
CA THR A 319 45.26 -35.40 0.23
C THR A 319 46.12 -36.59 0.66
N TYR A 320 45.50 -37.50 1.39
CA TYR A 320 46.16 -38.67 1.95
C TYR A 320 45.28 -39.92 1.79
N GLU A 321 45.89 -41.04 1.39
CA GLU A 321 45.20 -42.33 1.26
C GLU A 321 46.11 -43.48 1.72
N LYS A 322 45.68 -44.22 2.75
CA LYS A 322 46.27 -45.47 3.24
C LYS A 322 47.79 -45.43 3.40
N GLY A 323 48.28 -44.46 4.18
CA GLY A 323 49.71 -44.33 4.44
C GLY A 323 50.51 -43.64 3.34
N SER A 324 49.87 -43.04 2.33
CA SER A 324 50.54 -42.32 1.24
C SER A 324 49.94 -40.94 0.98
N HIS A 325 50.82 -39.96 0.80
CA HIS A 325 50.45 -38.62 0.35
C HIS A 325 50.14 -38.62 -1.15
N THR A 326 48.99 -38.08 -1.55
CA THR A 326 48.48 -38.19 -2.93
C THR A 326 48.44 -36.87 -3.71
N GLY A 327 48.78 -35.75 -3.05
CA GLY A 327 48.84 -34.42 -3.68
C GLY A 327 47.47 -33.88 -4.12
N PRO A 328 47.42 -32.73 -4.82
CA PRO A 328 48.55 -31.84 -5.09
C PRO A 328 48.96 -31.09 -3.81
N ASN A 329 50.21 -30.65 -3.68
CA ASN A 329 50.66 -29.78 -2.58
C ASN A 329 50.93 -28.37 -3.12
N THR A 330 49.92 -27.78 -3.76
CA THR A 330 50.08 -26.53 -4.55
C THR A 330 48.98 -25.50 -4.30
N GLN A 331 47.83 -25.94 -3.79
CA GLN A 331 46.74 -25.05 -3.43
C GLN A 331 46.99 -24.53 -2.02
N SER A 332 46.89 -23.23 -1.81
CA SER A 332 47.24 -22.61 -0.53
C SER A 332 46.01 -22.15 0.24
N TYR A 333 46.07 -22.24 1.57
CA TYR A 333 45.13 -21.57 2.46
C TYR A 333 45.81 -20.43 3.22
N SER A 334 45.03 -19.62 3.93
CA SER A 334 45.49 -18.46 4.70
C SER A 334 45.06 -18.59 6.14
N ALA A 335 45.89 -18.08 7.05
CA ALA A 335 45.57 -17.98 8.47
C ALA A 335 44.35 -17.07 8.70
N ASN A 336 43.70 -17.28 9.84
CA ASN A 336 42.54 -16.56 10.35
C ASN A 336 41.41 -16.43 9.31
N THR A 337 41.23 -17.49 8.53
CA THR A 337 40.27 -17.53 7.42
C THR A 337 39.32 -18.70 7.59
N ASP A 338 38.04 -18.45 7.38
CA ASP A 338 36.99 -19.47 7.41
C ASP A 338 36.98 -20.27 6.12
N TYR A 339 36.90 -21.58 6.26
CA TYR A 339 36.83 -22.53 5.17
C TYR A 339 35.66 -23.50 5.36
N GLU A 340 35.03 -23.84 4.25
CA GLU A 340 34.16 -24.99 4.12
C GLU A 340 34.93 -26.03 3.29
N MET A 341 34.97 -27.28 3.74
CA MET A 341 35.51 -28.38 2.95
C MET A 341 34.52 -29.53 2.85
N LYS A 342 34.61 -30.31 1.76
CA LYS A 342 33.88 -31.56 1.63
C LYS A 342 34.70 -32.67 0.99
N ILE A 343 34.44 -33.90 1.42
CA ILE A 343 35.00 -35.13 0.83
C ILE A 343 33.82 -35.97 0.33
N GLU A 344 33.74 -36.15 -0.99
CA GLU A 344 32.69 -36.90 -1.69
C GLU A 344 33.21 -38.29 -2.06
N LEU A 345 32.57 -39.34 -1.53
CA LEU A 345 32.91 -40.73 -1.87
C LEU A 345 32.44 -41.09 -3.27
N LYS A 346 33.29 -41.80 -4.01
CA LYS A 346 32.96 -42.43 -5.30
C LYS A 346 32.77 -43.94 -5.11
N SER A 347 32.56 -44.70 -6.19
CA SER A 347 32.58 -46.16 -6.11
C SER A 347 33.97 -46.66 -5.70
N THR A 348 35.00 -45.98 -6.18
CA THR A 348 36.41 -46.12 -5.77
C THR A 348 37.04 -44.73 -5.72
N GLY A 349 37.79 -44.43 -4.65
CA GLY A 349 38.38 -43.13 -4.38
C GLY A 349 37.40 -42.09 -3.85
N ALA A 350 37.85 -40.83 -3.80
CA ALA A 350 37.05 -39.70 -3.34
C ALA A 350 37.40 -38.42 -4.11
N LYS A 351 36.53 -37.42 -4.03
CA LYS A 351 36.80 -36.05 -4.48
C LYS A 351 36.86 -35.12 -3.29
N TYR A 352 37.81 -34.20 -3.30
CA TYR A 352 38.11 -33.29 -2.20
C TYR A 352 37.89 -31.86 -2.66
N TYR A 353 37.04 -31.10 -1.97
CA TYR A 353 36.68 -29.75 -2.36
C TYR A 353 36.85 -28.76 -1.21
N ILE A 354 37.27 -27.54 -1.54
CA ILE A 354 37.36 -26.43 -0.60
C ILE A 354 36.60 -25.20 -1.12
N LYS A 355 36.11 -24.38 -0.18
CA LYS A 355 35.50 -23.07 -0.40
C LYS A 355 35.87 -22.16 0.78
N GLY A 356 35.96 -20.85 0.55
CA GLY A 356 36.39 -19.87 1.56
C GLY A 356 37.76 -19.25 1.24
N GLY A 357 38.07 -18.12 1.87
CA GLY A 357 39.28 -17.35 1.53
C GLY A 357 39.34 -16.95 0.05
N ILE A 358 40.37 -17.42 -0.66
CA ILE A 358 40.54 -17.18 -2.10
C ILE A 358 39.59 -18.03 -2.98
N TYR A 359 38.89 -19.02 -2.41
CA TYR A 359 38.01 -19.94 -3.11
C TYR A 359 36.55 -19.48 -3.00
N ASN A 360 36.13 -18.60 -3.92
CA ASN A 360 34.77 -18.02 -3.93
C ASN A 360 33.65 -19.05 -4.19
N SER A 361 33.99 -20.24 -4.68
CA SER A 361 33.08 -21.35 -4.93
C SER A 361 33.77 -22.68 -4.60
N TRP A 362 32.98 -23.76 -4.54
CA TRP A 362 33.49 -25.12 -4.35
C TRP A 362 34.53 -25.45 -5.43
N THR A 363 35.79 -25.54 -5.00
CA THR A 363 36.96 -25.77 -5.86
C THR A 363 37.48 -27.17 -5.61
N LEU A 364 37.65 -27.95 -6.69
CA LEU A 364 38.22 -29.30 -6.60
C LEU A 364 39.72 -29.20 -6.29
N VAL A 365 40.13 -29.80 -5.19
CA VAL A 365 41.55 -29.95 -4.81
C VAL A 365 42.15 -31.17 -5.48
N LYS A 366 41.46 -32.31 -5.39
CA LYS A 366 41.92 -33.59 -5.93
C LYS A 366 40.75 -34.54 -6.15
N GLU A 367 40.93 -35.45 -7.10
CA GLU A 367 40.14 -36.66 -7.25
C GLU A 367 41.07 -37.89 -7.23
N THR A 368 40.66 -38.92 -6.49
CA THR A 368 41.36 -40.20 -6.38
C THR A 368 40.48 -41.34 -6.89
N SER A 369 41.07 -42.52 -7.08
CA SER A 369 40.37 -43.69 -7.64
C SER A 369 40.93 -45.04 -7.18
N THR A 370 41.66 -45.08 -6.06
CA THR A 370 42.45 -46.26 -5.68
C THR A 370 41.74 -47.17 -4.67
N TYR A 371 41.20 -46.60 -3.60
CA TYR A 371 40.68 -47.37 -2.46
C TYR A 371 39.15 -47.36 -2.40
N SER A 372 38.57 -48.44 -1.87
CA SER A 372 37.11 -48.67 -1.84
C SER A 372 36.67 -49.42 -0.58
N ASP A 373 37.27 -49.11 0.56
CA ASP A 373 36.86 -49.68 1.85
C ASP A 373 35.35 -49.48 2.07
N SER A 374 34.66 -50.56 2.46
CA SER A 374 33.20 -50.62 2.49
C SER A 374 32.60 -50.07 3.78
N LEU A 375 33.33 -50.15 4.90
CA LEU A 375 32.92 -49.68 6.21
C LEU A 375 34.02 -48.78 6.77
N MET A 376 33.66 -47.56 7.15
CA MET A 376 34.60 -46.52 7.57
C MET A 376 34.06 -45.74 8.77
N ARG A 377 34.94 -44.98 9.42
CA ARG A 377 34.61 -43.97 10.43
C ARG A 377 35.02 -42.60 9.92
N ILE A 378 34.45 -41.54 10.49
CA ILE A 378 35.02 -40.19 10.33
C ILE A 378 36.00 -39.93 11.45
N ALA A 379 37.08 -39.20 11.15
CA ALA A 379 38.09 -38.86 12.13
C ALA A 379 38.77 -37.52 11.86
N PHE A 380 39.24 -36.90 12.94
CA PHE A 380 40.22 -35.81 12.93
C PHE A 380 41.53 -36.34 13.52
N THR A 381 42.56 -36.53 12.69
CA THR A 381 43.91 -36.93 13.16
C THR A 381 44.85 -35.74 13.07
N GLN A 382 45.67 -35.55 14.09
CA GLN A 382 46.50 -34.37 14.23
C GLN A 382 47.96 -34.77 14.44
N TYR A 383 48.87 -34.04 13.81
CA TYR A 383 50.28 -34.04 14.16
C TYR A 383 50.57 -32.89 15.12
N SER A 384 50.38 -31.63 14.67
CA SER A 384 50.80 -30.41 15.38
C SER A 384 50.20 -29.12 14.76
N HIS A 385 48.97 -29.19 14.23
CA HIS A 385 48.31 -28.03 13.58
C HIS A 385 47.23 -27.43 14.47
N GLN A 386 47.12 -26.10 14.50
CA GLN A 386 46.02 -25.41 15.17
C GLN A 386 44.79 -25.26 14.26
N ALA A 387 43.63 -25.73 14.68
CA ALA A 387 42.38 -25.55 13.94
C ALA A 387 41.19 -25.40 14.88
N ASN A 388 40.24 -24.55 14.50
CA ASN A 388 38.93 -24.46 15.16
C ASN A 388 37.88 -25.02 14.22
N ILE A 389 37.32 -26.17 14.55
CA ILE A 389 36.27 -26.83 13.79
C ILE A 389 34.93 -26.40 14.39
N HIS A 390 34.12 -25.73 13.58
CA HIS A 390 32.82 -25.19 14.00
C HIS A 390 31.74 -26.26 13.95
N HIS A 391 31.72 -27.06 12.89
CA HIS A 391 30.80 -28.18 12.78
C HIS A 391 31.24 -29.17 11.72
N ILE A 392 30.75 -30.39 11.86
CA ILE A 392 30.87 -31.49 10.91
C ILE A 392 29.50 -32.13 10.71
N PHE A 393 29.17 -32.48 9.47
CA PHE A 393 27.98 -33.27 9.20
C PHE A 393 28.14 -34.19 7.98
N ILE A 394 27.36 -35.27 7.97
CA ILE A 394 27.25 -36.18 6.84
C ILE A 394 25.90 -35.99 6.15
N GLN A 395 25.96 -35.62 4.87
CA GLN A 395 24.78 -35.52 4.01
C GLN A 395 24.51 -36.86 3.33
N LYS A 396 23.24 -37.30 3.33
CA LYS A 396 22.82 -38.45 2.51
C LYS A 396 22.95 -38.13 1.01
N TYR A 397 23.22 -39.15 0.21
CA TYR A 397 23.61 -39.02 -1.19
C TYR A 397 22.44 -38.68 -2.13
N SER A 398 22.74 -37.96 -3.22
CA SER A 398 21.92 -37.86 -4.43
C SER A 398 22.87 -37.89 -5.62
N SER A 399 22.54 -38.64 -6.67
CA SER A 399 23.37 -38.75 -7.88
C SER A 399 23.45 -37.44 -8.68
N LEU A 400 22.57 -36.48 -8.37
CA LEU A 400 22.49 -35.17 -8.99
C LEU A 400 22.28 -34.09 -7.92
N GLU A 401 22.89 -32.93 -8.12
CA GLU A 401 22.72 -31.78 -7.23
C GLU A 401 21.27 -31.27 -7.30
N LEU A 402 20.62 -31.20 -6.14
CA LEU A 402 19.28 -30.66 -5.99
C LEU A 402 19.36 -29.13 -5.91
N THR A 403 18.40 -28.43 -6.50
CA THR A 403 18.29 -26.98 -6.37
C THR A 403 16.98 -26.59 -5.71
N THR A 404 17.04 -25.55 -4.87
CA THR A 404 15.86 -24.99 -4.23
C THR A 404 15.62 -23.56 -4.68
N SER A 405 14.35 -23.18 -4.79
CA SER A 405 13.93 -21.79 -4.92
C SER A 405 12.88 -21.45 -3.88
N VAL A 406 12.94 -20.22 -3.36
CA VAL A 406 11.98 -19.70 -2.38
C VAL A 406 11.01 -18.77 -3.09
N GLY A 407 9.73 -19.12 -3.08
CA GLY A 407 8.64 -18.38 -3.72
C GLY A 407 8.27 -17.10 -2.96
N GLU A 408 7.16 -16.49 -3.38
CA GLU A 408 6.62 -15.28 -2.75
C GLU A 408 6.02 -15.55 -1.36
N GLU A 409 5.93 -14.50 -0.53
CA GLU A 409 5.29 -14.55 0.78
C GLU A 409 3.77 -14.65 0.66
N GLU A 410 3.21 -15.65 1.34
CA GLU A 410 1.79 -15.82 1.56
C GLU A 410 1.42 -15.40 2.98
N ILE A 411 0.27 -14.74 3.13
CA ILE A 411 -0.23 -14.24 4.42
C ILE A 411 -1.37 -15.15 4.89
N ASN A 412 -1.33 -15.57 6.16
CA ASN A 412 -2.45 -16.24 6.79
C ASN A 412 -3.62 -15.26 6.93
N THR A 413 -4.74 -15.58 6.30
CA THR A 413 -5.95 -14.75 6.33
C THR A 413 -7.02 -15.30 7.27
N GLU A 414 -6.71 -16.35 8.04
CA GLU A 414 -7.62 -16.84 9.07
C GLU A 414 -7.92 -15.77 10.11
N GLY A 415 -9.20 -15.58 10.42
CA GLY A 415 -9.66 -14.53 11.33
C GLY A 415 -9.63 -13.12 10.74
N ILE A 416 -9.11 -12.94 9.51
CA ILE A 416 -9.29 -11.72 8.73
C ILE A 416 -10.54 -11.90 7.88
N THR A 417 -11.69 -11.43 8.38
CA THR A 417 -12.82 -11.08 7.49
C THR A 417 -12.38 -9.91 6.63
N ILE A 418 -11.63 -10.20 5.57
CA ILE A 418 -11.51 -9.27 4.45
C ILE A 418 -12.85 -9.30 3.76
N THR A 419 -13.73 -8.38 4.14
CA THR A 419 -14.99 -8.16 3.45
C THR A 419 -14.68 -7.53 2.09
N ARG A 420 -14.25 -8.38 1.15
CA ARG A 420 -13.87 -8.00 -0.21
C ARG A 420 -15.06 -7.38 -0.95
N LEU A 421 -16.27 -7.85 -0.62
CA LEU A 421 -17.53 -7.35 -1.12
C LEU A 421 -18.61 -7.60 -0.05
N TYR A 422 -19.23 -6.54 0.44
CA TYR A 422 -20.37 -6.55 1.34
C TYR A 422 -21.59 -6.00 0.60
N ILE A 423 -22.76 -6.61 0.76
CA ILE A 423 -24.02 -6.01 0.32
C ILE A 423 -24.86 -5.82 1.58
N GLN A 424 -25.08 -4.57 1.97
CA GLN A 424 -25.81 -4.23 3.18
C GLN A 424 -27.27 -4.68 3.05
N PRO A 425 -27.75 -5.59 3.92
CA PRO A 425 -29.04 -6.25 3.70
C PRO A 425 -30.24 -5.30 3.73
N GLU A 426 -30.16 -4.24 4.56
CA GLU A 426 -31.26 -3.29 4.77
C GLU A 426 -31.38 -2.24 3.66
N THR A 427 -30.26 -1.84 3.05
CA THR A 427 -30.20 -0.70 2.11
C THR A 427 -29.85 -1.13 0.68
N GLY A 428 -29.33 -2.36 0.51
CA GLY A 428 -28.76 -2.87 -0.74
C GLY A 428 -27.46 -2.18 -1.15
N ASN A 429 -26.83 -1.42 -0.26
CA ASN A 429 -25.57 -0.71 -0.54
C ASN A 429 -24.41 -1.70 -0.65
N ILE A 430 -23.52 -1.49 -1.61
CA ILE A 430 -22.34 -2.34 -1.84
C ILE A 430 -21.12 -1.72 -1.15
N GLY A 431 -20.50 -2.42 -0.21
CA GLY A 431 -19.23 -2.06 0.39
C GLY A 431 -18.08 -2.90 -0.17
N ILE A 432 -16.96 -2.29 -0.56
CA ILE A 432 -15.70 -2.99 -0.87
C ILE A 432 -14.69 -2.54 0.19
N GLY A 433 -14.30 -3.45 1.08
CA GLY A 433 -13.47 -3.12 2.24
C GLY A 433 -14.22 -2.47 3.41
N THR A 434 -15.56 -2.46 3.39
CA THR A 434 -16.42 -1.94 4.48
C THR A 434 -17.72 -2.74 4.62
N GLU A 435 -18.17 -2.93 5.87
CA GLU A 435 -19.47 -3.53 6.22
C GLU A 435 -20.53 -2.48 6.56
N SER A 436 -20.19 -1.20 6.51
CA SER A 436 -21.11 -0.09 6.77
C SER A 436 -21.05 0.94 5.64
N PRO A 437 -21.40 0.53 4.41
CA PRO A 437 -21.35 1.42 3.26
C PRO A 437 -22.32 2.60 3.42
N ALA A 438 -21.78 3.82 3.47
CA ALA A 438 -22.56 5.04 3.62
C ALA A 438 -23.26 5.45 2.31
N GLN A 439 -22.85 4.85 1.18
CA GLN A 439 -23.34 5.13 -0.17
C GLN A 439 -23.73 3.83 -0.88
N LYS A 440 -24.41 3.96 -2.04
CA LYS A 440 -24.84 2.79 -2.85
C LYS A 440 -23.67 1.90 -3.30
N LEU A 441 -22.50 2.50 -3.53
CA LEU A 441 -21.21 1.82 -3.68
C LEU A 441 -20.20 2.59 -2.82
N ASP A 442 -19.62 1.95 -1.83
CA ASP A 442 -18.63 2.52 -0.91
C ASP A 442 -17.36 1.66 -0.95
N VAL A 443 -16.24 2.26 -1.35
CA VAL A 443 -14.97 1.56 -1.53
C VAL A 443 -13.94 2.18 -0.61
N ILE A 444 -13.50 1.44 0.41
CA ILE A 444 -12.35 1.83 1.23
C ILE A 444 -11.09 1.37 0.49
N GLY A 445 -10.57 2.24 -0.37
CA GLY A 445 -9.35 1.99 -1.14
C GLY A 445 -9.34 2.67 -2.51
N SER A 446 -8.28 2.41 -3.28
CA SER A 446 -8.16 2.88 -4.66
C SER A 446 -8.95 1.99 -5.63
N ILE A 447 -9.62 2.59 -6.59
CA ILE A 447 -10.28 1.88 -7.70
C ILE A 447 -9.34 1.90 -8.90
N ASN A 448 -8.88 0.73 -9.35
CA ASN A 448 -8.17 0.57 -10.62
C ASN A 448 -9.12 -0.07 -11.64
N ALA A 449 -9.61 0.73 -12.59
CA ALA A 449 -10.54 0.30 -13.62
C ALA A 449 -10.07 0.81 -14.98
N THR A 450 -10.30 0.03 -16.03
CA THR A 450 -10.05 0.47 -17.42
C THR A 450 -10.93 1.66 -17.80
N GLN A 451 -12.14 1.73 -17.23
CA GLN A 451 -13.09 2.82 -17.38
C GLN A 451 -14.07 2.80 -16.19
N LEU A 452 -14.51 3.97 -15.72
CA LEU A 452 -15.63 4.11 -14.79
C LEU A 452 -16.70 5.00 -15.42
N CYS A 453 -17.92 4.47 -15.54
CA CYS A 453 -19.07 5.17 -16.11
C CYS A 453 -20.09 5.52 -15.03
N ILE A 454 -20.51 6.78 -14.97
CA ILE A 454 -21.57 7.26 -14.09
C ILE A 454 -22.59 7.99 -14.97
N ASP A 455 -23.82 7.48 -15.03
CA ASP A 455 -24.93 8.05 -15.81
C ASP A 455 -24.57 8.34 -17.29
N GLY A 456 -23.82 7.43 -17.91
CA GLY A 456 -23.39 7.54 -19.30
C GLY A 456 -22.13 8.38 -19.55
N ASP A 457 -21.61 9.10 -18.55
CA ASP A 457 -20.28 9.72 -18.63
C ASP A 457 -19.21 8.74 -18.18
N CYS A 458 -18.32 8.38 -19.09
CA CYS A 458 -17.30 7.35 -18.87
C CYS A 458 -15.90 7.95 -18.86
N LYS A 459 -15.17 7.80 -17.76
CA LYS A 459 -13.77 8.22 -17.62
C LYS A 459 -12.83 7.04 -17.77
N ASN A 460 -11.91 7.12 -18.72
CA ASN A 460 -10.76 6.21 -18.90
C ASN A 460 -9.43 6.87 -18.49
N THR A 461 -9.45 8.16 -18.17
CA THR A 461 -8.37 8.92 -17.56
C THR A 461 -8.96 9.88 -16.52
N TRP A 462 -8.34 9.93 -15.35
CA TRP A 462 -8.73 10.83 -14.26
C TRP A 462 -7.63 11.88 -14.11
N SER A 463 -7.75 12.99 -14.84
CA SER A 463 -6.85 14.13 -14.61
C SER A 463 -7.10 14.65 -13.19
N SER A 464 -6.05 14.76 -12.38
CA SER A 464 -6.13 15.43 -11.08
C SER A 464 -6.86 16.76 -11.26
N VAL A 465 -7.86 17.06 -10.43
CA VAL A 465 -8.44 18.40 -10.36
C VAL A 465 -7.37 19.32 -9.76
N GLN A 466 -6.38 19.67 -10.56
CA GLN A 466 -5.62 20.90 -10.39
C GLN A 466 -6.57 21.97 -10.92
N ASP A 467 -6.96 22.89 -10.05
CA ASP A 467 -7.68 24.12 -10.41
C ASP A 467 -6.81 24.96 -11.37
N GLU A 468 -6.61 24.55 -12.63
CA GLU A 468 -5.77 25.29 -13.59
C GLU A 468 -6.43 26.57 -14.14
N ASN A 469 -7.63 26.91 -13.68
CA ASN A 469 -8.36 28.08 -14.20
C ASN A 469 -8.17 29.36 -13.37
N TYR A 470 -7.19 29.45 -12.44
CA TYR A 470 -6.90 30.68 -11.71
C TYR A 470 -6.55 31.87 -12.63
N PHE A 471 -5.92 31.60 -13.77
CA PHE A 471 -5.47 32.62 -14.72
C PHE A 471 -6.35 32.72 -15.98
N GLY A 472 -7.56 32.14 -15.92
CA GLY A 472 -8.49 32.08 -17.04
C GLY A 472 -8.25 30.90 -17.97
N ASP A 473 -9.25 30.63 -18.82
CA ASP A 473 -9.25 29.51 -19.76
C ASP A 473 -8.51 29.81 -21.08
N GLY A 474 -8.20 31.09 -21.34
CA GLY A 474 -7.58 31.55 -22.57
C GLY A 474 -8.54 31.70 -23.75
N SER A 475 -9.86 31.76 -23.52
CA SER A 475 -10.89 31.81 -24.57
C SER A 475 -10.76 32.98 -25.55
N ASP A 476 -10.12 34.08 -25.13
CA ASP A 476 -9.89 35.27 -25.95
C ASP A 476 -8.58 35.24 -26.76
N GLY A 477 -7.84 34.12 -26.70
CA GLY A 477 -6.65 33.88 -27.51
C GLY A 477 -5.45 34.78 -27.18
N ASP A 478 -4.42 34.74 -28.03
CA ASP A 478 -3.25 35.62 -27.92
C ASP A 478 -3.56 37.00 -28.52
N ILE A 479 -3.22 38.08 -27.81
CA ILE A 479 -3.40 39.45 -28.31
C ILE A 479 -2.15 40.30 -28.14
N THR A 480 -1.85 41.09 -29.17
CA THR A 480 -0.90 42.22 -29.09
C THR A 480 -1.66 43.52 -29.33
N VAL A 481 -1.64 44.42 -28.35
CA VAL A 481 -2.40 45.68 -28.42
C VAL A 481 -1.79 46.59 -29.50
N SER A 482 -2.60 46.96 -30.50
CA SER A 482 -2.17 47.79 -31.64
C SER A 482 -2.50 49.29 -31.49
N GLY A 483 -3.31 49.66 -30.48
CA GLY A 483 -3.80 51.02 -30.25
C GLY A 483 -4.22 51.26 -28.79
N THR A 484 -5.27 52.07 -28.57
CA THR A 484 -5.95 52.10 -27.26
C THR A 484 -7.03 51.02 -27.24
N LEU A 485 -6.86 49.99 -26.43
CA LEU A 485 -7.85 48.94 -26.20
C LEU A 485 -8.70 49.31 -24.98
N THR A 486 -10.02 49.39 -25.16
CA THR A 486 -10.95 49.69 -24.05
C THR A 486 -11.80 48.44 -23.79
N LEU A 487 -11.73 47.91 -22.57
CA LEU A 487 -12.44 46.67 -22.23
C LEU A 487 -13.93 46.92 -22.03
N THR A 488 -14.75 45.96 -22.46
CA THR A 488 -16.22 45.97 -22.36
C THR A 488 -16.79 44.77 -21.60
N ARG A 489 -15.93 43.81 -21.25
CA ARG A 489 -16.19 42.64 -20.39
C ARG A 489 -14.88 42.16 -19.76
N ASP A 490 -14.98 41.24 -18.80
CA ASP A 490 -13.80 40.49 -18.33
C ASP A 490 -13.18 39.73 -19.51
N MET A 491 -11.85 39.73 -19.58
CA MET A 491 -11.09 39.14 -20.69
C MET A 491 -10.25 37.96 -20.19
N TYR A 492 -10.19 36.89 -20.99
CA TYR A 492 -9.50 35.63 -20.71
C TYR A 492 -8.50 35.31 -21.83
N TYR A 493 -7.36 35.99 -21.84
CA TYR A 493 -6.35 35.82 -22.89
C TYR A 493 -5.48 34.58 -22.67
N ASN A 494 -4.97 34.01 -23.75
CA ASN A 494 -3.91 33.00 -23.68
C ASN A 494 -2.55 33.68 -23.40
N ASN A 495 -2.19 34.71 -24.17
CA ASN A 495 -1.10 35.64 -23.87
C ASN A 495 -1.52 37.09 -24.20
N LEU A 496 -1.04 38.06 -23.44
CA LEU A 496 -1.34 39.48 -23.64
C LEU A 496 -0.05 40.29 -23.74
N THR A 497 0.19 40.93 -24.88
CA THR A 497 1.30 41.86 -25.08
C THR A 497 0.78 43.29 -25.24
N VAL A 498 1.29 44.21 -24.42
CA VAL A 498 1.02 45.65 -24.50
C VAL A 498 2.34 46.37 -24.85
N PRO A 499 2.59 46.68 -26.14
CA PRO A 499 3.81 47.35 -26.56
C PRO A 499 3.95 48.77 -26.00
N ALA A 500 5.16 49.32 -26.01
CA ALA A 500 5.42 50.71 -25.63
C ALA A 500 4.56 51.70 -26.45
N GLY A 501 4.00 52.70 -25.78
CA GLY A 501 3.08 53.68 -26.38
C GLY A 501 1.64 53.18 -26.60
N ARG A 502 1.32 51.93 -26.24
CA ARG A 502 -0.04 51.36 -26.31
C ARG A 502 -0.74 51.44 -24.96
N VAL A 503 -2.07 51.47 -24.98
CA VAL A 503 -2.89 51.69 -23.78
C VAL A 503 -4.00 50.65 -23.68
N ILE A 504 -4.17 50.03 -22.52
CA ILE A 504 -5.40 49.32 -22.15
C ILE A 504 -6.16 50.17 -21.14
N LYS A 505 -7.42 50.48 -21.43
CA LYS A 505 -8.38 51.05 -20.48
C LYS A 505 -9.26 49.92 -19.95
N THR A 506 -9.09 49.54 -18.69
CA THR A 506 -9.80 48.36 -18.15
C THR A 506 -11.29 48.63 -17.93
N ASN A 507 -11.70 49.90 -17.77
CA ASN A 507 -13.08 50.27 -17.42
C ASN A 507 -13.66 49.56 -16.18
N GLY A 508 -12.80 48.97 -15.35
CA GLY A 508 -13.18 48.15 -14.20
C GLY A 508 -13.36 46.65 -14.47
N PHE A 509 -13.14 46.18 -15.70
CA PHE A 509 -13.12 44.75 -16.01
C PHE A 509 -11.79 44.10 -15.65
N GLN A 510 -11.87 42.80 -15.37
CA GLN A 510 -10.74 41.96 -14.99
C GLN A 510 -10.00 41.45 -16.23
N ILE A 511 -8.68 41.28 -16.08
CA ILE A 511 -7.83 40.67 -17.10
C ILE A 511 -7.30 39.36 -16.54
N PHE A 512 -7.69 38.25 -17.15
CA PHE A 512 -7.16 36.91 -16.92
C PHE A 512 -6.23 36.54 -18.09
N VAL A 513 -5.03 36.05 -17.80
CA VAL A 513 -4.05 35.64 -18.82
C VAL A 513 -3.43 34.29 -18.46
N LYS A 514 -3.83 33.23 -19.17
CA LYS A 514 -3.40 31.85 -18.91
C LYS A 514 -1.88 31.68 -18.97
N GLY A 515 -1.24 32.37 -19.90
CA GLY A 515 0.20 32.40 -20.11
C GLY A 515 0.83 33.69 -19.58
N THR A 516 1.43 34.46 -20.48
CA THR A 516 2.22 35.64 -20.14
C THR A 516 1.47 36.94 -20.45
N LEU A 517 1.41 37.84 -19.46
CA LEU A 517 1.11 39.24 -19.68
C LEU A 517 2.43 40.04 -19.70
N GLN A 518 2.75 40.61 -20.86
CA GLN A 518 3.90 41.49 -21.07
C GLN A 518 3.44 42.93 -21.33
N ASN A 519 3.61 43.83 -20.35
CA ASN A 519 3.26 45.25 -20.47
C ASN A 519 4.51 46.15 -20.53
N SER A 520 4.83 46.64 -21.73
CA SER A 520 5.78 47.74 -21.95
C SER A 520 5.08 49.08 -22.21
N GLY A 521 3.75 49.07 -22.32
CA GLY A 521 2.90 50.24 -22.54
C GLY A 521 2.25 50.74 -21.25
N ARG A 522 0.95 51.03 -21.31
CA ARG A 522 0.18 51.54 -20.18
C ARG A 522 -1.13 50.77 -19.98
N ILE A 523 -1.39 50.31 -18.76
CA ILE A 523 -2.71 49.78 -18.36
C ILE A 523 -3.31 50.78 -17.38
N GLU A 524 -4.50 51.30 -17.68
CA GLU A 524 -5.10 52.39 -16.91
C GLU A 524 -6.59 52.18 -16.60
N ASN A 525 -7.01 52.73 -15.45
CA ASN A 525 -8.40 52.93 -15.12
C ASN A 525 -8.59 54.20 -14.31
N VAL A 526 -9.64 54.96 -14.62
CA VAL A 526 -10.03 56.15 -13.88
C VAL A 526 -11.47 55.97 -13.43
N GLY A 527 -11.72 56.11 -12.12
CA GLY A 527 -13.07 56.07 -11.56
C GLY A 527 -13.93 57.19 -12.12
N ASN A 528 -15.25 56.99 -12.21
CA ASN A 528 -16.11 58.02 -12.78
C ASN A 528 -16.26 59.21 -11.83
N PRO A 529 -16.18 60.45 -12.33
CA PRO A 529 -16.40 61.61 -11.49
C PRO A 529 -17.85 61.69 -11.00
N GLY A 530 -18.04 62.21 -9.79
CA GLY A 530 -19.36 62.65 -9.33
C GLY A 530 -19.83 63.86 -10.13
N SER A 531 -21.15 63.98 -10.34
CA SER A 531 -21.73 65.08 -11.12
C SER A 531 -22.94 65.67 -10.41
N GLY A 532 -22.86 66.95 -10.06
CA GLY A 532 -23.90 67.63 -9.28
C GLY A 532 -24.16 66.86 -7.99
N ARG A 533 -25.36 66.32 -7.82
CA ARG A 533 -25.76 65.54 -6.63
C ARG A 533 -25.57 64.03 -6.78
N THR A 534 -25.33 63.58 -8.00
CA THR A 534 -25.24 62.17 -8.33
C THR A 534 -23.82 61.70 -8.04
N GLY A 535 -23.69 60.70 -7.18
CA GLY A 535 -22.42 60.02 -6.98
C GLY A 535 -21.94 59.41 -8.29
N GLY A 536 -20.63 59.50 -8.55
CA GLY A 536 -20.01 58.86 -9.70
C GLY A 536 -20.21 57.35 -9.59
N SER A 537 -20.70 56.72 -10.66
CA SER A 537 -20.80 55.26 -10.69
C SER A 537 -19.42 54.63 -10.46
N GLY A 538 -19.36 53.57 -9.65
CA GLY A 538 -18.16 52.73 -9.57
C GLY A 538 -17.80 52.18 -10.95
N ALA A 539 -16.55 51.77 -11.16
CA ALA A 539 -16.12 51.17 -12.42
C ALA A 539 -17.03 49.96 -12.76
N LYS A 540 -17.48 49.86 -14.03
CA LYS A 540 -18.55 48.95 -14.49
C LYS A 540 -18.09 47.48 -14.63
N GLY A 541 -17.43 46.90 -13.63
CA GLY A 541 -17.12 45.48 -13.59
C GLY A 541 -18.29 44.68 -13.01
N VAL A 542 -19.03 43.96 -13.85
CA VAL A 542 -20.31 43.30 -13.49
C VAL A 542 -20.12 42.00 -12.68
N THR A 543 -18.93 41.41 -12.62
CA THR A 543 -18.78 40.05 -12.06
C THR A 543 -18.35 40.04 -10.59
N VAL A 544 -17.64 41.06 -10.10
CA VAL A 544 -17.27 41.25 -8.68
C VAL A 544 -17.11 42.75 -8.42
N GLY A 545 -18.11 43.39 -7.82
CA GLY A 545 -18.15 44.85 -7.64
C GLY A 545 -17.12 45.39 -6.66
N ILE A 546 -15.87 45.54 -7.08
CA ILE A 546 -14.77 46.15 -6.30
C ILE A 546 -14.71 47.68 -6.43
N GLY A 547 -15.37 48.25 -7.43
CA GLY A 547 -15.54 49.70 -7.58
C GLY A 547 -16.80 50.17 -6.85
N SER A 548 -16.64 50.82 -5.70
CA SER A 548 -17.75 51.41 -4.96
C SER A 548 -18.32 52.64 -5.69
N VAL A 549 -19.65 52.79 -5.64
CA VAL A 549 -20.36 53.96 -6.13
C VAL A 549 -20.09 55.13 -5.18
N GLY A 550 -19.77 56.31 -5.72
CA GLY A 550 -19.65 57.52 -4.91
C GLY A 550 -20.99 57.84 -4.22
N GLY A 551 -20.95 58.39 -3.02
CA GLY A 551 -22.18 58.72 -2.28
C GLY A 551 -22.97 59.83 -3.00
N THR A 552 -24.30 59.72 -3.02
CA THR A 552 -25.18 60.81 -3.48
C THR A 552 -25.17 61.97 -2.49
N GLY A 553 -25.17 63.21 -2.98
CA GLY A 553 -25.27 64.39 -2.13
C GLY A 553 -26.62 64.51 -1.42
N ALA A 554 -26.61 64.86 -0.13
CA ALA A 554 -27.80 64.89 0.73
C ALA A 554 -28.94 65.80 0.20
N ASN A 555 -30.19 65.42 0.47
CA ASN A 555 -31.41 66.17 0.13
C ASN A 555 -31.93 66.91 1.38
N ILE A 556 -32.60 68.05 1.21
CA ILE A 556 -33.33 68.73 2.28
C ILE A 556 -34.80 68.82 1.85
N GLY A 557 -35.68 68.16 2.59
CA GLY A 557 -37.14 68.31 2.43
C GLY A 557 -37.63 69.58 3.14
N PRO A 558 -38.76 70.19 2.72
CA PRO A 558 -39.16 71.52 3.18
C PRO A 558 -39.85 71.56 4.57
N THR A 559 -39.76 70.52 5.40
CA THR A 559 -40.64 70.37 6.56
C THR A 559 -39.95 70.68 7.89
N CYS A 560 -40.24 71.87 8.42
CA CYS A 560 -39.98 72.24 9.80
C CYS A 560 -41.12 71.71 10.69
N PHE A 561 -40.86 70.74 11.55
CA PHE A 561 -41.72 70.47 12.71
C PHE A 561 -40.88 70.49 13.97
N GLY A 562 -41.17 71.47 14.84
CA GLY A 562 -40.60 71.59 16.16
C GLY A 562 -41.12 70.47 17.08
N GLY A 563 -40.19 69.90 17.83
CA GLY A 563 -40.45 69.05 18.99
C GLY A 563 -39.48 69.46 20.09
N SER A 564 -40.01 70.01 21.15
CA SER A 564 -39.35 70.67 22.28
C SER A 564 -38.44 69.74 23.09
N GLY A 565 -37.29 70.25 23.55
CA GLY A 565 -36.68 69.75 24.78
C GLY A 565 -35.15 69.56 24.77
N SER A 566 -34.38 70.63 24.73
CA SER A 566 -33.36 71.00 25.76
C SER A 566 -32.30 71.96 25.21
N ASN A 567 -32.01 72.97 26.02
CA ASN A 567 -31.06 74.05 25.79
C ASN A 567 -29.61 73.56 25.67
N HIS A 568 -28.86 74.03 24.65
CA HIS A 568 -27.61 74.79 24.84
C HIS A 568 -27.19 75.52 23.56
N SER A 569 -26.62 76.70 23.78
CA SER A 569 -26.22 77.72 22.82
C SER A 569 -25.16 77.28 21.81
N ALA A 570 -25.26 77.86 20.61
CA ALA A 570 -24.20 78.15 19.64
C ALA A 570 -22.93 77.28 19.70
N SER A 571 -22.95 76.18 18.96
CA SER A 571 -21.79 75.70 18.23
C SER A 571 -22.21 75.59 16.76
N GLY A 572 -21.36 76.11 15.86
CA GLY A 572 -21.60 76.05 14.43
C GLY A 572 -21.97 74.64 14.01
N GLY A 573 -22.88 74.54 13.02
CA GLY A 573 -23.29 73.26 12.46
C GLY A 573 -22.07 72.37 12.30
N GLU A 574 -22.14 71.18 12.90
CA GLU A 574 -21.03 70.24 12.97
C GLU A 574 -20.31 70.23 11.63
N LYS A 575 -19.00 70.51 11.66
CA LYS A 575 -18.12 70.27 10.52
C LYS A 575 -18.54 68.92 9.94
N GLY A 576 -18.89 68.90 8.65
CA GLY A 576 -19.14 67.66 7.93
C GLY A 576 -18.04 66.69 8.35
N GLY A 577 -18.46 65.57 8.94
CA GLY A 577 -17.60 64.75 9.80
C GLY A 577 -16.21 64.59 9.19
N ILE A 578 -15.19 64.79 10.04
CA ILE A 578 -13.79 64.47 9.77
C ILE A 578 -13.79 63.21 8.91
N GLY A 579 -13.14 63.26 7.74
CA GLY A 579 -13.00 62.10 6.87
C GLY A 579 -12.61 60.92 7.74
N GLY A 580 -13.58 60.02 7.98
CA GLY A 580 -13.31 58.83 8.76
C GLY A 580 -12.14 58.15 8.05
N PRO A 581 -11.11 57.67 8.78
CA PRO A 581 -9.99 57.00 8.16
C PRO A 581 -10.61 55.93 7.27
N GLY A 582 -10.46 56.06 5.95
CA GLY A 582 -10.85 55.00 5.04
C GLY A 582 -10.10 53.80 5.55
N ASN A 583 -10.82 52.80 6.08
CA ASN A 583 -10.26 51.72 6.90
C ASN A 583 -8.90 51.35 6.33
N GLY A 584 -7.86 51.81 7.04
CA GLY A 584 -6.49 51.52 6.71
C GLY A 584 -6.40 50.02 6.60
N GLY A 585 -5.79 49.56 5.51
CA GLY A 585 -5.75 48.16 5.15
C GLY A 585 -5.44 47.29 6.37
N SER A 586 -6.19 46.21 6.54
CA SER A 586 -5.64 45.07 7.23
C SER A 586 -4.31 44.76 6.53
N SER A 587 -3.22 44.76 7.29
CA SER A 587 -1.98 44.16 6.85
C SER A 587 -2.30 42.71 6.49
N ILE A 588 -2.45 42.41 5.19
CA ILE A 588 -2.57 41.03 4.70
C ILE A 588 -1.16 40.45 4.75
N SER A 589 -0.74 40.10 5.95
CA SER A 589 0.43 39.27 6.17
C SER A 589 0.00 37.83 5.93
N GLN A 590 0.42 37.28 4.80
CA GLN A 590 0.45 35.86 4.43
C GLN A 590 -0.90 35.12 4.42
N ILE A 591 -1.56 35.11 3.26
CA ILE A 591 -2.53 34.06 2.91
C ILE A 591 -1.85 33.16 1.87
N LYS A 592 -1.57 31.90 2.25
CA LYS A 592 -0.81 30.92 1.44
C LYS A 592 -1.67 30.04 0.52
N SER A 593 -2.97 30.26 0.41
CA SER A 593 -3.83 29.51 -0.54
C SER A 593 -5.23 30.13 -0.64
N PHE A 594 -5.73 30.31 -1.87
CA PHE A 594 -7.11 30.70 -2.14
C PHE A 594 -7.92 29.48 -2.63
N THR A 595 -9.08 29.21 -2.02
CA THR A 595 -10.18 28.53 -2.71
C THR A 595 -11.20 29.57 -3.16
N ALA A 596 -11.97 29.28 -4.21
CA ALA A 596 -12.89 30.19 -4.90
C ALA A 596 -13.94 30.89 -3.99
N LEU A 597 -14.05 30.53 -2.71
CA LEU A 597 -14.98 31.13 -1.74
C LEU A 597 -14.53 32.47 -1.11
N HIS A 598 -13.29 32.93 -1.35
CA HIS A 598 -12.69 34.05 -0.58
C HIS A 598 -12.75 35.45 -1.23
N LEU A 599 -13.34 35.59 -2.42
CA LEU A 599 -13.37 36.87 -3.14
C LEU A 599 -14.27 37.95 -2.52
N THR A 600 -15.14 37.59 -1.56
CA THR A 600 -16.03 38.52 -0.85
C THR A 600 -15.30 39.41 0.16
N ARG A 601 -14.02 39.17 0.46
CA ARG A 601 -13.24 39.92 1.47
C ARG A 601 -12.21 40.91 0.92
N LEU A 602 -12.00 40.98 -0.41
CA LEU A 602 -11.19 42.03 -1.05
C LEU A 602 -12.00 43.33 -1.20
N ASN A 603 -12.46 43.88 -0.08
CA ASN A 603 -13.23 45.12 -0.05
C ASN A 603 -12.28 46.30 0.13
N SER A 604 -11.55 46.68 -0.92
CA SER A 604 -10.58 47.77 -0.87
C SER A 604 -10.76 48.74 -2.04
N GLY A 605 -11.48 49.82 -1.74
CA GLY A 605 -11.71 50.95 -2.62
C GLY A 605 -12.93 51.71 -2.13
N GLY A 606 -12.85 52.35 -0.96
CA GLY A 606 -13.95 53.13 -0.40
C GLY A 606 -14.41 54.22 -1.38
N GLY A 607 -15.71 54.28 -1.63
CA GLY A 607 -16.32 55.28 -2.52
C GLY A 607 -16.29 56.60 -1.79
N GLY A 608 -15.96 57.69 -2.48
CA GLY A 608 -15.99 59.01 -1.86
C GLY A 608 -17.38 59.25 -1.30
N ARG A 609 -17.51 59.60 -0.01
CA ARG A 609 -18.81 59.97 0.57
C ARG A 609 -19.32 61.24 -0.13
N GLY A 610 -20.62 61.29 -0.42
CA GLY A 610 -21.26 62.49 -0.96
C GLY A 610 -21.22 63.64 0.04
N GLY A 611 -21.08 64.87 -0.45
CA GLY A 611 -21.06 66.05 0.40
C GLY A 611 -22.39 66.26 1.14
N ASN A 612 -22.31 66.53 2.45
CA ASN A 612 -23.46 66.97 3.23
C ASN A 612 -23.79 68.45 2.98
N ALA A 613 -25.07 68.81 3.08
CA ALA A 613 -25.53 70.20 3.02
C ALA A 613 -25.47 70.82 4.43
N GLY A 614 -24.71 71.91 4.60
CA GLY A 614 -24.63 72.65 5.86
C GLY A 614 -25.66 73.78 5.90
N TYR A 615 -26.48 73.84 6.95
CA TYR A 615 -27.35 74.99 7.24
C TYR A 615 -26.84 75.74 8.48
N THR A 616 -26.67 77.05 8.36
CA THR A 616 -26.71 77.98 9.49
C THR A 616 -27.59 79.17 9.11
N GLY A 617 -28.87 79.14 9.47
CA GLY A 617 -29.69 80.35 9.58
C GLY A 617 -30.67 80.67 8.43
N ASN A 618 -31.93 80.81 8.88
CA ASN A 618 -33.15 81.39 8.29
C ASN A 618 -33.74 80.83 6.97
N CYS A 619 -34.97 80.32 7.10
CA CYS A 619 -35.71 79.54 6.11
C CYS A 619 -36.48 80.44 5.15
N LEU A 620 -35.87 80.85 4.02
CA LEU A 620 -36.59 81.44 2.88
C LEU A 620 -36.03 81.00 1.50
N ALA A 621 -35.30 79.88 1.40
CA ALA A 621 -34.78 79.38 0.13
C ALA A 621 -35.67 78.27 -0.47
N PRO A 622 -35.92 78.24 -1.80
CA PRO A 622 -36.73 77.21 -2.43
C PRO A 622 -36.08 75.82 -2.31
N ALA A 623 -36.89 74.79 -2.12
CA ALA A 623 -36.46 73.40 -2.05
C ALA A 623 -35.83 72.94 -3.38
N GLY A 624 -34.65 72.29 -3.33
CA GLY A 624 -34.19 71.49 -4.48
C GLY A 624 -32.68 71.31 -4.73
N LYS A 625 -31.74 71.86 -3.95
CA LYS A 625 -30.30 71.76 -4.28
C LYS A 625 -29.49 71.23 -3.08
N GLY A 626 -28.68 70.20 -3.30
CA GLY A 626 -27.89 69.47 -2.30
C GLY A 626 -26.39 69.46 -2.60
N GLY A 627 -25.59 68.88 -1.71
CA GLY A 627 -24.13 68.77 -1.83
C GLY A 627 -23.65 68.00 -3.05
N GLY A 628 -22.36 68.11 -3.35
CA GLY A 628 -21.71 67.42 -4.46
C GLY A 628 -21.72 65.89 -4.28
N GLY A 629 -22.03 65.12 -5.33
CA GLY A 629 -21.91 63.67 -5.33
C GLY A 629 -20.44 63.23 -5.27
N GLY A 630 -20.13 62.18 -4.51
CA GLY A 630 -18.75 61.67 -4.41
C GLY A 630 -18.28 61.02 -5.71
N GLY A 631 -16.96 60.95 -5.93
CA GLY A 631 -16.38 60.22 -7.06
C GLY A 631 -16.39 58.71 -6.85
N GLY A 632 -16.55 57.95 -7.93
CA GLY A 632 -16.49 56.48 -7.91
C GLY A 632 -15.06 55.96 -7.78
N GLY A 633 -14.88 54.77 -7.21
CA GLY A 633 -13.56 54.14 -7.10
C GLY A 633 -12.97 53.71 -8.46
N GLY A 634 -11.66 53.89 -8.65
CA GLY A 634 -10.91 53.32 -9.77
C GLY A 634 -10.26 52.00 -9.37
N THR A 635 -10.41 50.94 -10.18
CA THR A 635 -9.87 49.61 -9.86
C THR A 635 -9.24 48.91 -11.08
N ILE A 636 -8.11 48.22 -10.88
CA ILE A 636 -7.55 47.27 -11.86
C ILE A 636 -7.32 45.93 -11.17
N VAL A 637 -7.75 44.85 -11.81
CA VAL A 637 -7.50 43.48 -11.36
C VAL A 637 -6.95 42.66 -12.52
N ILE A 638 -5.80 42.03 -12.27
CA ILE A 638 -5.08 41.22 -13.24
C ILE A 638 -4.74 39.89 -12.60
N PHE A 639 -5.08 38.79 -13.24
CA PHE A 639 -4.61 37.44 -12.90
C PHE A 639 -3.87 36.90 -14.11
N THR A 640 -2.60 36.55 -13.97
CA THR A 640 -1.78 36.04 -15.08
C THR A 640 -0.82 34.98 -14.59
N ASN A 641 -0.49 33.97 -15.38
CA ASN A 641 0.50 33.00 -14.91
C ASN A 641 1.89 33.65 -14.78
N THR A 642 2.36 34.33 -15.84
CA THR A 642 3.62 35.09 -15.82
C THR A 642 3.37 36.57 -16.02
N PHE A 643 3.85 37.42 -15.11
CA PHE A 643 3.70 38.88 -15.22
C PHE A 643 5.02 39.61 -15.48
N ILE A 644 5.14 40.25 -16.64
CA ILE A 644 6.29 41.05 -17.05
C ILE A 644 5.81 42.48 -17.36
N ASN A 645 6.14 43.45 -16.51
CA ASN A 645 5.63 44.81 -16.64
C ASN A 645 6.75 45.86 -16.60
N PRO A 646 7.59 46.04 -17.63
CA PRO A 646 8.50 47.18 -17.71
C PRO A 646 7.80 48.54 -17.92
N GLY A 647 6.51 48.54 -18.30
CA GLY A 647 5.70 49.73 -18.54
C GLY A 647 5.04 50.32 -17.29
N THR A 648 3.88 50.95 -17.48
CA THR A 648 3.17 51.67 -16.42
C THR A 648 1.77 51.12 -16.17
N ILE A 649 1.38 51.00 -14.90
CA ILE A 649 -0.02 50.75 -14.50
C ILE A 649 -0.51 51.96 -13.72
N ILE A 650 -1.64 52.53 -14.13
CA ILE A 650 -2.20 53.76 -13.52
C ILE A 650 -3.63 53.53 -13.09
N VAL A 651 -3.91 53.74 -11.80
CA VAL A 651 -5.29 53.80 -11.30
C VAL A 651 -5.52 55.12 -10.60
N GLN A 652 -6.59 55.80 -10.99
CA GLN A 652 -7.05 57.01 -10.33
C GLN A 652 -8.51 56.86 -9.91
N GLY A 653 -8.86 57.27 -8.69
CA GLY A 653 -10.26 57.43 -8.30
C GLY A 653 -10.95 58.57 -9.06
N GLY A 654 -12.28 58.53 -9.16
CA GLY A 654 -13.04 59.61 -9.80
C GLY A 654 -13.06 60.87 -8.96
N ASN A 655 -13.06 62.04 -9.60
CA ASN A 655 -13.14 63.31 -8.88
C ASN A 655 -14.54 63.49 -8.26
N GLY A 656 -14.61 64.16 -7.11
CA GLY A 656 -15.88 64.54 -6.50
C GLY A 656 -16.60 65.60 -7.32
N GLY A 657 -17.94 65.57 -7.30
CA GLY A 657 -18.78 66.56 -7.97
C GLY A 657 -18.75 67.90 -7.25
N ASN A 658 -18.76 68.99 -8.03
CA ASN A 658 -18.88 70.34 -7.48
C ASN A 658 -20.26 70.56 -6.84
N ALA A 659 -20.29 71.35 -5.78
CA ALA A 659 -21.53 71.77 -5.14
C ALA A 659 -22.34 72.74 -6.03
N SER A 660 -23.66 72.78 -5.83
CA SER A 660 -24.54 73.80 -6.47
C SER A 660 -24.65 75.05 -5.58
N CYS A 661 -24.43 76.24 -6.14
CA CYS A 661 -24.44 77.52 -5.39
C CYS A 661 -25.81 78.22 -5.44
N HIS A 662 -26.11 79.06 -4.44
CA HIS A 662 -27.24 80.01 -4.45
C HIS A 662 -26.82 81.38 -3.88
N SER A 663 -27.36 82.46 -4.46
CA SER A 663 -27.31 83.82 -3.94
C SER A 663 -28.69 84.25 -3.49
N ASN A 664 -28.83 84.71 -2.24
CA ASN A 664 -30.10 85.32 -1.82
C ASN A 664 -30.27 86.74 -2.40
N SER A 665 -31.47 87.32 -2.27
CA SER A 665 -31.82 88.67 -2.72
C SER A 665 -30.97 89.79 -2.10
N TYR A 666 -30.11 89.47 -1.12
CA TYR A 666 -29.20 90.38 -0.44
C TYR A 666 -27.73 90.23 -0.89
N GLY A 667 -27.45 89.45 -1.95
CA GLY A 667 -26.11 89.31 -2.52
C GLY A 667 -25.15 88.39 -1.76
N SER A 668 -25.61 87.72 -0.69
CA SER A 668 -24.80 86.73 0.04
C SER A 668 -24.97 85.33 -0.56
N THR A 669 -23.84 84.65 -0.83
CA THR A 669 -23.81 83.26 -1.30
C THR A 669 -23.61 82.29 -0.15
N TRP A 670 -24.46 81.27 -0.04
CA TRP A 670 -24.41 80.26 1.03
C TRP A 670 -23.83 78.96 0.49
N GLY A 671 -23.00 78.29 1.28
CA GLY A 671 -22.11 77.24 0.81
C GLY A 671 -22.60 75.81 1.03
N ASN A 672 -22.82 75.09 -0.06
CA ASN A 672 -22.89 73.62 -0.07
C ASN A 672 -21.46 73.03 -0.21
N GLY A 673 -21.19 71.91 0.45
CA GLY A 673 -19.92 71.18 0.33
C GLY A 673 -19.83 70.38 -0.97
N GLY A 674 -18.66 70.38 -1.62
CA GLY A 674 -18.36 69.51 -2.75
C GLY A 674 -18.30 68.03 -2.34
N GLY A 675 -18.40 67.11 -3.30
CA GLY A 675 -18.27 65.68 -3.05
C GLY A 675 -16.81 65.26 -2.80
N GLY A 676 -16.57 64.21 -2.02
CA GLY A 676 -15.23 63.64 -1.88
C GLY A 676 -14.79 62.90 -3.15
N GLY A 677 -13.48 62.84 -3.42
CA GLY A 677 -12.93 62.01 -4.49
C GLY A 677 -12.99 60.51 -4.16
N GLY A 678 -13.09 59.65 -5.17
CA GLY A 678 -13.01 58.20 -5.02
C GLY A 678 -11.58 57.72 -4.75
N GLY A 679 -11.43 56.53 -4.16
CA GLY A 679 -10.12 55.87 -4.00
C GLY A 679 -9.62 55.17 -5.28
N GLY A 680 -8.33 54.84 -5.29
CA GLY A 680 -7.70 54.00 -6.33
C GLY A 680 -7.18 52.68 -5.77
N PHE A 681 -7.37 51.57 -6.49
CA PHE A 681 -6.89 50.24 -6.07
C PHE A 681 -6.39 49.36 -7.22
N ILE A 682 -5.31 48.61 -6.99
CA ILE A 682 -4.78 47.60 -7.92
C ILE A 682 -4.58 46.26 -7.19
N ALA A 683 -5.03 45.17 -7.81
CA ALA A 683 -4.72 43.80 -7.40
C ALA A 683 -4.12 43.01 -8.57
N ILE A 684 -2.99 42.34 -8.34
CA ILE A 684 -2.32 41.50 -9.34
C ILE A 684 -2.07 40.11 -8.74
N GLY A 685 -2.51 39.04 -9.40
CA GLY A 685 -2.20 37.66 -9.04
C GLY A 685 -1.32 37.00 -10.10
N THR A 686 -0.19 36.41 -9.69
CA THR A 686 0.75 35.75 -10.62
C THR A 686 1.43 34.53 -10.02
N THR A 687 1.96 33.62 -10.84
CA THR A 687 2.99 32.68 -10.39
C THR A 687 4.37 33.32 -10.58
N GLY A 688 5.30 33.04 -9.67
CA GLY A 688 6.67 33.57 -9.74
C GLY A 688 6.81 35.07 -9.46
N THR A 689 8.06 35.55 -9.41
CA THR A 689 8.38 36.95 -9.07
C THR A 689 8.17 37.88 -10.29
N PRO A 690 7.22 38.84 -10.25
CA PRO A 690 6.96 39.72 -11.38
C PRO A 690 8.12 40.70 -11.62
N THR A 691 8.33 41.07 -12.88
CA THR A 691 9.12 42.26 -13.21
C THR A 691 8.19 43.47 -13.16
N ILE A 692 8.39 44.38 -12.21
CA ILE A 692 7.49 45.54 -12.01
C ILE A 692 8.22 46.83 -12.39
N GLY A 693 7.64 47.56 -13.32
CA GLY A 693 7.97 48.92 -13.72
C GLY A 693 7.24 49.92 -12.84
N THR A 694 6.56 50.91 -13.44
CA THR A 694 5.92 51.99 -12.66
C THR A 694 4.48 51.62 -12.29
N ILE A 695 4.13 51.65 -11.01
CA ILE A 695 2.74 51.53 -10.52
C ILE A 695 2.35 52.84 -9.85
N ASN A 696 1.35 53.53 -10.42
CA ASN A 696 0.81 54.78 -9.89
C ASN A 696 -0.63 54.58 -9.44
N VAL A 697 -0.89 54.70 -8.13
CA VAL A 697 -2.23 54.64 -7.57
C VAL A 697 -2.54 55.93 -6.84
N SER A 698 -3.61 56.61 -7.24
CA SER A 698 -4.06 57.85 -6.60
C SER A 698 -5.59 57.87 -6.45
N GLY A 699 -6.08 58.65 -5.50
CA GLY A 699 -7.50 59.00 -5.46
C GLY A 699 -7.86 60.11 -6.43
N GLY A 700 -9.17 60.29 -6.62
CA GLY A 700 -9.70 61.48 -7.28
C GLY A 700 -9.63 62.69 -6.37
N THR A 701 -9.65 63.89 -6.95
CA THR A 701 -9.69 65.14 -6.19
C THR A 701 -11.10 65.40 -5.63
N GLY A 702 -11.22 66.11 -4.52
CA GLY A 702 -12.52 66.60 -4.04
C GLY A 702 -13.15 67.62 -4.99
N GLY A 703 -14.47 67.72 -4.97
CA GLY A 703 -15.22 68.74 -5.69
C GLY A 703 -15.17 70.10 -4.98
N ASN A 704 -15.33 71.17 -5.76
CA ASN A 704 -15.33 72.53 -5.23
C ASN A 704 -16.60 72.82 -4.40
N ALA A 705 -16.42 73.49 -3.26
CA ALA A 705 -17.51 74.05 -2.45
C ALA A 705 -17.93 75.45 -2.93
N CYS A 706 -19.10 75.93 -2.53
CA CYS A 706 -19.59 77.28 -2.85
C CYS A 706 -19.42 78.26 -1.66
N GLY A 707 -19.12 79.54 -1.92
CA GLY A 707 -19.11 80.64 -0.93
C GLY A 707 -17.72 81.11 -0.46
N SER A 708 -17.56 82.42 -0.28
CA SER A 708 -16.29 83.09 0.12
C SER A 708 -16.14 83.30 1.64
N GLY A 709 -17.09 82.83 2.45
CA GLY A 709 -16.99 82.83 3.91
C GLY A 709 -16.16 81.63 4.40
N SER A 710 -15.07 81.91 5.10
CA SER A 710 -14.14 80.96 5.73
C SER A 710 -14.82 79.70 6.31
N GLY A 711 -14.74 78.59 5.59
CA GLY A 711 -15.27 77.29 6.04
C GLY A 711 -15.48 76.21 4.96
N GLY A 712 -15.49 76.56 3.67
CA GLY A 712 -15.59 75.58 2.58
C GLY A 712 -14.26 74.91 2.27
N SER A 713 -13.89 73.83 2.97
CA SER A 713 -12.71 73.03 2.62
C SER A 713 -12.94 72.23 1.35
N THR A 714 -12.07 72.37 0.35
CA THR A 714 -11.86 71.36 -0.70
C THR A 714 -11.44 70.06 -0.01
N TYR A 715 -12.25 69.01 -0.09
CA TYR A 715 -11.96 67.73 0.57
C TYR A 715 -10.75 67.04 -0.08
N GLU A 716 -9.90 66.44 0.76
CA GLU A 716 -8.71 65.69 0.32
C GLU A 716 -9.09 64.49 -0.55
N GLY A 717 -8.20 64.18 -1.51
CA GLY A 717 -8.39 63.08 -2.43
C GLY A 717 -8.31 61.71 -1.75
N GLY A 718 -8.97 60.72 -2.34
CA GLY A 718 -8.96 59.35 -1.80
C GLY A 718 -7.55 58.75 -1.71
N ASN A 719 -7.36 57.79 -0.80
CA ASN A 719 -6.10 57.03 -0.71
C ASN A 719 -5.96 56.07 -1.91
N GLY A 720 -4.72 55.84 -2.35
CA GLY A 720 -4.34 54.84 -3.34
C GLY A 720 -3.59 53.66 -2.70
N ASN A 721 -3.95 52.42 -3.04
CA ASN A 721 -3.26 51.21 -2.55
C ASN A 721 -3.09 50.17 -3.67
N TYR A 722 -2.09 49.29 -3.57
CA TYR A 722 -1.97 48.11 -4.43
C TYR A 722 -1.51 46.86 -3.67
N VAL A 723 -1.80 45.68 -4.23
CA VAL A 723 -1.39 44.38 -3.69
C VAL A 723 -1.01 43.41 -4.81
N ILE A 724 -0.05 42.54 -4.54
CA ILE A 724 0.39 41.48 -5.45
C ILE A 724 0.33 40.13 -4.71
N PHE A 725 -0.31 39.15 -5.32
CA PHE A 725 -0.50 37.79 -4.81
C PHE A 725 0.32 36.79 -5.62
N TYR A 726 0.85 35.78 -4.93
CA TYR A 726 1.62 34.68 -5.52
C TYR A 726 0.85 33.37 -5.33
N PHE A 727 0.60 32.65 -6.43
CA PHE A 727 -0.07 31.34 -6.45
C PHE A 727 0.93 30.21 -6.57
#